data_AF-A0A1Y1XK92-F1
#
_entry.id   AF-A0A1Y1XK92-F1
#
_cell.length_a   1.000
_cell.length_b   1.000
_cell.length_c   1.000
_cell.angle_alpha   90.00
_cell.angle_beta   90.00
_cell.angle_gamma   90.00
#
_symmetry.space_group_name_H-M   'P 1'
#
loop_
_entity.id
_entity.type
_entity.pdbx_description
1 polymer ?
#
loop_
_entity_poly.entity_id
_entity_poly.type
_entity_poly.pdbx_seq_one_letter_code
_entity_poly.pdbx_strand_id
1 'polypeptide(L)'
;MDFLDNSNNQNDLIFGGIDIQMNKLSKILISLIALFFYISFSYMVSHYSQDYIPLSKTLNSISSNKIIISFRRIILIEVRSEYLYIPRWFINNYYFNWYYFKIVTKIEKKYTQQHVITKLKEQLEMDYCNEDDRKSLETIITEKKRFKNEKVFNKPSDCAYLAKFIMKNRSVEAIKLINSIFKEGVNQYELLPELYLQYWNYLHGIRRFIIINKICYDNDEIDDLMKLIGYVSQKTLYKCSNLTKSPFLRYLIYRSIYLFEMDKLTLNLDENESINNSKDFELMNIKNLSIQYHLAALNGLKNLMVSLKSVETLSDIDNAIIVNDELTNILNKGEKIYKNFIIKSKYAQEALKLYILFLRNSMNREDLAAAYIEQLDENEEEEPEKDNKRYEKSEKMSNGSDLGYKRLKILKNNALYKCQKPLYKLLKVVQIITILLILVGIAGVIVNSNTYTNISTEMDILVYGIQAPLVMAKIQTGFRIISIAAAAGIPPENITEYDPGAKVNVYYLEQEFLAVVYPYHNVETEEMYTIHPIYNGVVDEIRDNNYYTIMFKIYRYSTLIYNKLQHPEYLTPEFLHSKVMRFFVENAKGEFGELFLKSLFQTEDYIKSLINRHAIIFYGVAIFTTLSIISIIFFIVIPNINKSNKYIISAIKLYKSLPSNYFHEQSNEYTDQISEICENYDVEDEGIGKKKKRSKFSSIKMYKTECLNLTNFLVNSARRSYYLFAINLFCIEVFVKDRNYYQEGEEERLLMDRYKTFEALEQEIKSGKYGGTPPSEIDVFQNLYNNNDCVRHPFSMWKCDLRVYDEWYTEELANSPIDYMMVEYLTKLSEFLNQLPEKKYDLTNQEEIKQMYDDIMANPYVQFIKKISEDILGFIDQMADQGITYMRNEIIKYRKITLICHIITSTTIFITFYFLITKPIKKQLRVMDSLINVTFSIPSAVYNSSPKLKYFIEKGELDKN
;
A
#
# COMPACT_ATOMS: atom_id res chain seq x y z
N MET A 1 34.54 -9.09 22.02
CA MET A 1 33.16 -9.64 21.97
C MET A 1 32.15 -8.64 21.38
N ASP A 2 32.56 -7.76 20.47
CA ASP A 2 32.14 -6.34 20.53
C ASP A 2 31.27 -5.90 19.33
N PHE A 3 30.42 -6.80 18.83
CA PHE A 3 29.70 -6.63 17.55
C PHE A 3 28.16 -6.59 17.67
N LEU A 4 27.60 -6.63 18.88
CA LEU A 4 26.15 -6.83 19.10
C LEU A 4 25.46 -5.74 19.93
N ASP A 5 26.20 -4.76 20.45
CA ASP A 5 25.73 -3.90 21.55
C ASP A 5 25.05 -2.60 21.09
N ASN A 6 24.09 -2.69 20.15
CA ASN A 6 23.38 -1.49 19.66
C ASN A 6 22.01 -1.76 18.98
N SER A 7 20.99 -2.19 19.75
CA SER A 7 19.58 -2.06 19.34
C SER A 7 18.58 -2.15 20.51
N ASN A 8 18.32 -1.04 21.20
CA ASN A 8 17.23 -0.92 22.18
C ASN A 8 16.26 0.21 21.80
N ASN A 9 15.05 -0.15 21.38
CA ASN A 9 13.82 0.66 21.44
C ASN A 9 12.63 -0.26 21.06
N GLN A 10 11.57 -0.31 21.88
CA GLN A 10 10.66 -1.47 21.91
C GLN A 10 9.17 -1.13 22.14
N ASN A 11 8.64 -0.06 21.53
CA ASN A 11 7.32 0.50 21.90
C ASN A 11 6.15 0.32 20.89
N ASP A 12 6.32 -0.36 19.75
CA ASP A 12 5.31 -0.41 18.66
C ASP A 12 4.38 -1.65 18.62
N LEU A 13 4.17 -2.37 19.73
CA LEU A 13 3.57 -3.72 19.72
C LEU A 13 2.08 -3.83 20.13
N ILE A 14 1.35 -2.72 20.33
CA ILE A 14 -0.02 -2.72 20.88
C ILE A 14 -1.07 -2.13 19.90
N PHE A 15 -1.21 -2.71 18.70
CA PHE A 15 -2.28 -2.35 17.74
C PHE A 15 -2.88 -3.55 16.96
N GLY A 16 -2.86 -4.75 17.54
CA GLY A 16 -3.23 -5.99 16.84
C GLY A 16 -4.74 -6.30 16.67
N GLY A 17 -5.66 -5.55 17.28
CA GLY A 17 -7.06 -5.97 17.43
C GLY A 17 -8.00 -5.69 16.24
N ILE A 18 -7.84 -4.55 15.56
CA ILE A 18 -8.92 -3.94 14.76
C ILE A 18 -8.94 -4.39 13.27
N ASP A 19 -7.83 -4.96 12.76
CA ASP A 19 -7.67 -5.25 11.31
C ASP A 19 -8.65 -6.32 10.75
N ILE A 20 -9.34 -7.09 11.59
CA ILE A 20 -10.13 -8.26 11.14
C ILE A 20 -11.39 -7.87 10.35
N GLN A 21 -12.05 -6.75 10.69
CA GLN A 21 -13.25 -6.25 9.97
C GLN A 21 -12.85 -5.57 8.64
N MET A 22 -11.91 -4.62 8.68
CA MET A 22 -11.37 -3.89 7.52
C MET A 22 -10.93 -4.83 6.39
N ASN A 23 -10.32 -5.95 6.76
CA ASN A 23 -9.79 -6.96 5.85
C ASN A 23 -10.90 -7.78 5.13
N LYS A 24 -12.17 -7.76 5.58
CA LYS A 24 -13.31 -8.26 4.76
C LYS A 24 -13.69 -7.26 3.66
N LEU A 25 -13.73 -5.98 3.99
CA LEU A 25 -14.28 -4.94 3.12
C LEU A 25 -13.33 -4.63 1.96
N SER A 26 -12.02 -4.60 2.23
CA SER A 26 -10.97 -4.62 1.20
C SER A 26 -11.14 -5.79 0.21
N LYS A 27 -11.52 -6.99 0.66
CA LYS A 27 -11.74 -8.15 -0.24
C LYS A 27 -13.00 -8.03 -1.10
N ILE A 28 -14.08 -7.43 -0.59
CA ILE A 28 -15.28 -7.12 -1.39
C ILE A 28 -14.92 -6.07 -2.44
N LEU A 29 -14.20 -5.02 -2.05
CA LEU A 29 -13.66 -4.03 -2.96
C LEU A 29 -12.87 -4.73 -4.06
N ILE A 30 -11.88 -5.59 -3.70
CA ILE A 30 -11.00 -6.37 -4.59
C ILE A 30 -11.77 -7.39 -5.47
N SER A 31 -13.01 -7.72 -5.12
CA SER A 31 -13.88 -8.61 -5.90
C SER A 31 -14.67 -7.87 -6.98
N LEU A 32 -15.33 -6.75 -6.64
CA LEU A 32 -15.95 -5.83 -7.64
C LEU A 32 -14.89 -5.29 -8.60
N ILE A 33 -13.73 -4.95 -8.03
CA ILE A 33 -12.45 -4.62 -8.67
C ILE A 33 -12.19 -5.52 -9.90
N ALA A 34 -12.62 -6.79 -9.97
CA ALA A 34 -12.75 -7.42 -11.29
C ALA A 34 -13.92 -8.40 -11.47
N LEU A 35 -15.12 -7.84 -11.42
CA LEU A 35 -16.08 -8.09 -12.48
C LEU A 35 -15.71 -7.25 -13.72
N PHE A 36 -15.40 -5.95 -13.54
CA PHE A 36 -15.16 -4.98 -14.63
C PHE A 36 -14.04 -5.39 -15.61
N PHE A 37 -12.79 -5.43 -15.17
CA PHE A 37 -11.66 -5.83 -16.03
C PHE A 37 -11.77 -7.27 -16.58
N TYR A 38 -12.55 -8.15 -15.93
CA TYR A 38 -12.84 -9.47 -16.48
C TYR A 38 -13.77 -9.37 -17.69
N ILE A 39 -14.84 -8.56 -17.61
CA ILE A 39 -15.76 -8.29 -18.72
C ILE A 39 -15.01 -7.61 -19.88
N SER A 40 -14.29 -6.51 -19.62
CA SER A 40 -13.54 -5.77 -20.65
C SER A 40 -12.50 -6.64 -21.36
N PHE A 41 -11.75 -7.46 -20.63
CA PHE A 41 -10.76 -8.37 -21.23
C PHE A 41 -11.41 -9.55 -21.95
N SER A 42 -12.53 -10.09 -21.45
CA SER A 42 -13.24 -11.18 -22.14
C SER A 42 -13.84 -10.70 -23.46
N TYR A 43 -14.38 -9.47 -23.47
CA TYR A 43 -14.84 -8.81 -24.69
C TYR A 43 -13.69 -8.57 -25.68
N MET A 44 -12.54 -8.04 -25.22
CA MET A 44 -11.36 -7.89 -26.08
C MET A 44 -10.82 -9.23 -26.59
N VAL A 45 -10.73 -10.27 -25.76
CA VAL A 45 -10.25 -11.59 -26.22
C VAL A 45 -11.20 -12.17 -27.24
N SER A 46 -12.52 -12.12 -27.03
CA SER A 46 -13.51 -12.56 -28.02
C SER A 46 -13.42 -11.77 -29.34
N HIS A 47 -13.12 -10.47 -29.28
CA HIS A 47 -12.89 -9.65 -30.48
C HIS A 47 -11.57 -10.01 -31.21
N TYR A 48 -10.51 -10.34 -30.47
CA TYR A 48 -9.17 -10.61 -31.02
C TYR A 48 -8.85 -12.09 -31.29
N SER A 49 -9.70 -13.04 -30.86
CA SER A 49 -9.48 -14.48 -31.10
C SER A 49 -10.36 -15.08 -32.19
N GLN A 50 -11.04 -14.25 -33.00
CA GLN A 50 -11.92 -14.59 -34.14
C GLN A 50 -13.13 -15.51 -33.84
N ASP A 51 -13.20 -16.15 -32.67
CA ASP A 51 -14.41 -16.78 -32.09
C ASP A 51 -15.48 -15.72 -31.71
N TYR A 52 -16.02 -15.03 -32.72
CA TYR A 52 -17.11 -14.08 -32.56
C TYR A 52 -18.45 -14.82 -32.45
N ILE A 53 -18.72 -15.38 -31.27
CA ILE A 53 -20.08 -15.78 -30.90
C ILE A 53 -20.85 -14.48 -30.60
N PRO A 54 -21.85 -14.08 -31.41
CA PRO A 54 -22.58 -12.84 -31.17
C PRO A 54 -23.33 -12.93 -29.84
N LEU A 55 -23.12 -11.93 -28.98
CA LEU A 55 -23.90 -11.76 -27.76
C LEU A 55 -25.38 -11.53 -28.13
N SER A 56 -26.20 -12.57 -27.98
CA SER A 56 -27.65 -12.43 -28.02
C SER A 56 -28.08 -11.43 -26.93
N LYS A 57 -29.13 -10.64 -27.18
CA LYS A 57 -29.51 -9.45 -26.38
C LYS A 57 -29.94 -9.72 -24.92
N THR A 58 -29.79 -10.94 -24.41
CA THR A 58 -30.33 -11.40 -23.12
C THR A 58 -29.22 -11.86 -22.17
N LEU A 59 -29.03 -11.12 -21.07
CA LEU A 59 -28.04 -11.37 -20.00
C LEU A 59 -28.03 -12.80 -19.44
N ASN A 60 -29.17 -13.50 -19.46
CA ASN A 60 -29.34 -14.84 -18.91
C ASN A 60 -28.55 -15.93 -19.66
N SER A 61 -28.06 -15.67 -20.87
CA SER A 61 -27.15 -16.59 -21.59
C SER A 61 -25.75 -16.67 -20.97
N ILE A 62 -25.33 -15.64 -20.23
CA ILE A 62 -23.97 -15.49 -19.69
C ILE A 62 -23.80 -16.30 -18.38
N SER A 63 -24.87 -16.46 -17.59
CA SER A 63 -24.82 -17.12 -16.27
C SER A 63 -24.83 -18.65 -16.33
N SER A 64 -25.38 -19.24 -17.38
CA SER A 64 -25.62 -20.70 -17.51
C SER A 64 -24.47 -21.48 -18.14
N ASN A 65 -23.42 -20.81 -18.64
CA ASN A 65 -22.33 -21.45 -19.38
C ASN A 65 -21.48 -22.39 -18.48
N LYS A 66 -21.50 -23.69 -18.79
CA LYS A 66 -20.77 -24.75 -18.05
C LYS A 66 -19.27 -24.47 -17.90
N ILE A 67 -18.63 -23.82 -18.89
CA ILE A 67 -17.20 -23.49 -18.84
C ILE A 67 -16.94 -22.48 -17.71
N ILE A 68 -17.80 -21.47 -17.57
CA ILE A 68 -17.71 -20.45 -16.51
C ILE A 68 -17.89 -21.09 -15.13
N ILE A 69 -18.86 -22.01 -14.99
CA ILE A 69 -19.11 -22.73 -13.73
C ILE A 69 -17.90 -23.58 -13.31
N SER A 70 -17.30 -24.33 -14.23
CA SER A 70 -16.10 -25.14 -13.97
C SER A 70 -14.88 -24.28 -13.62
N PHE A 71 -14.65 -23.17 -14.33
CA PHE A 71 -13.60 -22.21 -13.99
C PHE A 71 -13.80 -21.60 -12.59
N ARG A 72 -15.05 -21.32 -12.20
CA ARG A 72 -15.40 -20.80 -10.86
C ARG A 72 -14.95 -21.74 -9.74
N ARG A 73 -15.11 -23.06 -9.92
CA ARG A 73 -14.69 -24.09 -8.96
C ARG A 73 -13.17 -24.21 -8.86
N ILE A 74 -12.45 -24.19 -9.99
CA ILE A 74 -10.98 -24.28 -10.00
C ILE A 74 -10.35 -23.04 -9.34
N ILE A 75 -10.86 -21.84 -9.64
CA ILE A 75 -10.39 -20.59 -9.02
C ILE A 75 -10.58 -20.61 -7.48
N LEU A 76 -11.67 -21.19 -6.99
CA LEU A 76 -11.91 -21.36 -5.54
C LEU A 76 -10.85 -22.22 -4.83
N ILE A 77 -10.19 -23.12 -5.55
CA ILE A 77 -9.13 -23.98 -5.02
C ILE A 77 -7.79 -23.24 -5.03
N GLU A 78 -7.39 -22.62 -6.15
CA GLU A 78 -6.15 -21.84 -6.26
C GLU A 78 -6.12 -20.65 -5.28
N VAL A 79 -7.25 -19.93 -5.14
CA VAL A 79 -7.40 -18.81 -4.18
C VAL A 79 -7.17 -19.25 -2.74
N ARG A 80 -7.55 -20.48 -2.38
CA ARG A 80 -7.33 -21.03 -1.03
C ARG A 80 -5.85 -21.34 -0.73
N SER A 81 -5.02 -21.53 -1.76
CA SER A 81 -3.57 -21.73 -1.58
C SER A 81 -2.75 -20.44 -1.51
N GLU A 82 -3.01 -19.44 -2.36
CA GLU A 82 -2.16 -18.24 -2.43
C GLU A 82 -2.44 -17.24 -1.28
N TYR A 83 -3.69 -17.12 -0.82
CA TYR A 83 -4.05 -16.20 0.28
C TYR A 83 -3.40 -16.57 1.63
N LEU A 84 -2.97 -17.82 1.80
CA LEU A 84 -2.20 -18.24 2.96
C LEU A 84 -0.72 -17.82 2.88
N TYR A 85 -0.17 -17.51 1.70
CA TYR A 85 1.28 -17.40 1.50
C TYR A 85 1.90 -16.13 2.11
N ILE A 86 1.28 -14.96 1.93
CA ILE A 86 1.85 -13.68 2.40
C ILE A 86 1.81 -13.56 3.95
N PRO A 87 0.69 -13.86 4.65
CA PRO A 87 0.69 -13.87 6.11
C PRO A 87 1.64 -14.94 6.66
N ARG A 88 1.69 -16.12 6.03
CA ARG A 88 2.64 -17.19 6.39
C ARG A 88 4.09 -16.77 6.16
N TRP A 89 4.40 -15.92 5.18
CA TRP A 89 5.76 -15.40 4.98
C TRP A 89 6.16 -14.48 6.14
N PHE A 90 5.33 -13.49 6.50
CA PHE A 90 5.59 -12.62 7.65
C PHE A 90 5.68 -13.39 8.97
N ILE A 91 4.71 -14.25 9.27
CA ILE A 91 4.69 -15.09 10.47
C ILE A 91 5.92 -16.00 10.52
N ASN A 92 6.30 -16.63 9.41
CA ASN A 92 7.49 -17.49 9.33
C ASN A 92 8.79 -16.69 9.46
N ASN A 93 8.84 -15.43 9.01
CA ASN A 93 10.04 -14.58 9.15
C ASN A 93 10.19 -14.06 10.59
N TYR A 94 9.09 -13.67 11.24
CA TYR A 94 9.06 -13.33 12.67
C TYR A 94 9.43 -14.55 13.54
N TYR A 95 8.79 -15.69 13.29
CA TYR A 95 9.08 -16.96 13.98
C TYR A 95 10.52 -17.42 13.75
N PHE A 96 11.06 -17.27 12.53
CA PHE A 96 12.47 -17.55 12.23
C PHE A 96 13.40 -16.71 13.09
N ASN A 97 13.20 -15.38 13.17
CA ASN A 97 14.04 -14.50 13.97
C ASN A 97 13.97 -14.84 15.47
N TRP A 98 12.75 -14.99 16.02
CA TRP A 98 12.55 -15.35 17.43
C TRP A 98 13.18 -16.71 17.79
N TYR A 99 12.97 -17.73 16.94
CA TYR A 99 13.51 -19.07 17.18
C TYR A 99 15.03 -19.13 16.99
N TYR A 100 15.58 -18.33 16.07
CA TYR A 100 17.02 -18.15 15.88
C TYR A 100 17.69 -17.61 17.16
N PHE A 101 17.21 -16.50 17.73
CA PHE A 101 17.76 -15.97 18.99
C PHE A 101 17.66 -16.98 20.14
N LYS A 102 16.59 -17.78 20.18
CA LYS A 102 16.40 -18.86 21.17
C LYS A 102 17.35 -20.06 21.01
N ILE A 103 17.97 -20.23 19.84
CA ILE A 103 19.05 -21.20 19.60
C ILE A 103 20.41 -20.58 19.94
N VAL A 104 20.67 -19.34 19.51
CA VAL A 104 21.94 -18.63 19.77
C VAL A 104 22.20 -18.51 21.28
N THR A 105 21.23 -18.02 22.05
CA THR A 105 21.32 -17.92 23.52
C THR A 105 21.56 -19.25 24.24
N LYS A 106 21.13 -20.38 23.66
CA LYS A 106 21.45 -21.72 24.17
C LYS A 106 22.91 -22.12 23.87
N ILE A 107 23.40 -21.81 22.68
CA ILE A 107 24.79 -22.07 22.27
C ILE A 107 25.74 -21.25 23.16
N GLU A 108 25.47 -19.95 23.29
CA GLU A 108 26.22 -19.04 24.16
C GLU A 108 26.23 -19.55 25.60
N LYS A 109 25.07 -19.92 26.17
CA LYS A 109 25.01 -20.47 27.53
C LYS A 109 25.88 -21.73 27.69
N LYS A 110 25.82 -22.68 26.76
CA LYS A 110 26.65 -23.90 26.81
C LYS A 110 28.14 -23.58 26.68
N TYR A 111 28.53 -22.68 25.78
CA TYR A 111 29.93 -22.26 25.62
C TYR A 111 30.47 -21.51 26.84
N THR A 112 29.69 -20.59 27.42
CA THR A 112 30.05 -19.89 28.66
C THR A 112 30.16 -20.86 29.84
N GLN A 113 29.24 -21.84 29.97
CA GLN A 113 29.36 -22.91 30.96
C GLN A 113 30.62 -23.75 30.74
N GLN A 114 30.94 -24.13 29.50
CA GLN A 114 32.18 -24.86 29.19
C GLN A 114 33.43 -24.03 29.50
N HIS A 115 33.46 -22.74 29.15
CA HIS A 115 34.59 -21.86 29.47
C HIS A 115 34.79 -21.69 30.98
N VAL A 116 33.70 -21.56 31.75
CA VAL A 116 33.75 -21.53 33.23
C VAL A 116 34.25 -22.87 33.77
N ILE A 117 33.80 -24.01 33.24
CA ILE A 117 34.29 -25.34 33.65
C ILE A 117 35.78 -25.52 33.32
N THR A 118 36.24 -25.09 32.14
CA THR A 118 37.66 -25.14 31.77
C THR A 118 38.50 -24.25 32.69
N LYS A 119 38.06 -23.01 32.95
CA LYS A 119 38.77 -22.10 33.86
C LYS A 119 38.80 -22.63 35.30
N LEU A 120 37.71 -23.24 35.78
CA LEU A 120 37.69 -23.92 37.08
C LEU A 120 38.58 -25.17 37.11
N LYS A 121 38.76 -25.88 35.99
CA LYS A 121 39.75 -26.97 35.87
C LYS A 121 41.17 -26.42 35.91
N GLU A 122 41.48 -25.38 35.14
CA GLU A 122 42.79 -24.72 35.14
C GLU A 122 43.16 -24.18 36.53
N GLN A 123 42.18 -23.59 37.24
CA GLN A 123 42.36 -23.18 38.64
C GLN A 123 42.58 -24.37 39.57
N LEU A 124 41.75 -25.42 39.51
CA LEU A 124 41.96 -26.64 40.29
C LEU A 124 43.30 -27.34 40.00
N GLU A 125 43.75 -27.36 38.75
CA GLU A 125 45.01 -27.97 38.31
C GLU A 125 46.23 -27.14 38.73
N MET A 126 46.09 -25.82 38.94
CA MET A 126 47.12 -25.00 39.60
C MET A 126 47.07 -25.09 41.13
N ASP A 127 45.89 -25.13 41.74
CA ASP A 127 45.70 -25.23 43.19
C ASP A 127 46.14 -26.61 43.74
N TYR A 128 46.12 -27.67 42.92
CA TYR A 128 46.59 -29.02 43.28
C TYR A 128 48.12 -29.21 43.28
N CYS A 129 48.92 -28.16 43.11
CA CYS A 129 50.38 -28.23 43.22
C CYS A 129 50.91 -28.31 44.69
N ASN A 130 50.18 -28.98 45.60
CA ASN A 130 50.60 -29.22 46.99
C ASN A 130 50.16 -30.62 47.49
N GLU A 131 50.96 -31.22 48.36
CA GLU A 131 50.96 -32.67 48.63
C GLU A 131 49.92 -33.13 49.69
N ASP A 132 48.93 -33.97 49.29
CA ASP A 132 48.49 -35.18 50.03
C ASP A 132 47.62 -36.09 49.12
N ASP A 133 48.28 -36.83 48.25
CA ASP A 133 47.69 -37.43 47.03
C ASP A 133 46.91 -38.76 47.26
N ARG A 134 46.28 -38.94 48.43
CA ARG A 134 45.72 -40.25 48.86
C ARG A 134 44.34 -40.28 49.51
N LYS A 135 43.58 -39.18 49.56
CA LYS A 135 42.24 -39.17 50.22
C LYS A 135 41.05 -38.65 49.39
N SER A 136 41.25 -38.08 48.20
CA SER A 136 40.14 -37.61 47.34
C SER A 136 39.72 -38.60 46.23
N LEU A 137 40.63 -39.50 45.83
CA LEU A 137 40.44 -40.40 44.68
C LEU A 137 39.27 -41.38 44.84
N GLU A 138 39.08 -42.00 46.00
CA GLU A 138 37.95 -42.93 46.21
C GLU A 138 36.58 -42.23 46.12
N THR A 139 36.48 -40.99 46.60
CA THR A 139 35.26 -40.16 46.48
C THR A 139 34.95 -39.81 45.02
N ILE A 140 35.98 -39.51 44.23
CA ILE A 140 35.85 -39.21 42.80
C ILE A 140 35.52 -40.46 41.96
N ILE A 141 36.00 -41.64 42.38
CA ILE A 141 35.74 -42.93 41.72
C ILE A 141 34.33 -43.47 42.04
N THR A 142 33.80 -43.17 43.23
CA THR A 142 32.47 -43.67 43.66
C THR A 142 31.31 -42.78 43.22
N GLU A 143 31.50 -41.47 43.05
CA GLU A 143 30.50 -40.64 42.37
C GLU A 143 30.39 -41.00 40.87
N LYS A 144 29.38 -41.82 40.54
CA LYS A 144 29.04 -42.20 39.16
C LYS A 144 28.54 -40.99 38.36
N LYS A 145 29.49 -40.17 37.91
CA LYS A 145 29.33 -38.86 37.29
C LYS A 145 28.41 -38.94 36.07
N ARG A 146 27.11 -38.66 36.29
CA ARG A 146 26.09 -38.66 35.24
C ARG A 146 26.30 -37.43 34.34
N PHE A 147 27.14 -37.58 33.32
CA PHE A 147 27.29 -36.61 32.23
C PHE A 147 25.94 -36.42 31.53
N LYS A 148 25.17 -35.43 32.01
CA LYS A 148 23.90 -35.02 31.44
C LYS A 148 24.20 -34.24 30.16
N ASN A 149 24.31 -34.95 29.03
CA ASN A 149 24.60 -34.36 27.74
C ASN A 149 23.56 -33.26 27.38
N GLU A 150 23.92 -32.00 27.59
CA GLU A 150 23.03 -30.88 27.32
C GLU A 150 22.86 -30.68 25.82
N LYS A 151 21.62 -30.91 25.36
CA LYS A 151 21.20 -30.75 23.98
C LYS A 151 21.05 -29.27 23.65
N VAL A 152 21.96 -28.78 22.82
CA VAL A 152 21.92 -27.43 22.22
C VAL A 152 20.65 -27.30 21.39
N PHE A 153 20.43 -28.28 20.51
CA PHE A 153 19.31 -28.29 19.58
C PHE A 153 18.13 -29.03 20.19
N ASN A 154 16.91 -28.61 19.84
CA ASN A 154 15.69 -29.29 20.23
C ASN A 154 15.29 -30.31 19.15
N LYS A 155 15.56 -29.98 17.88
CA LYS A 155 15.30 -30.80 16.69
C LYS A 155 16.50 -30.74 15.72
N PRO A 156 16.76 -31.76 14.90
CA PRO A 156 17.87 -31.74 13.92
C PRO A 156 17.79 -30.56 12.94
N SER A 157 16.57 -30.14 12.59
CA SER A 157 16.29 -28.96 11.75
C SER A 157 16.93 -27.67 12.26
N ASP A 158 17.13 -27.54 13.57
CA ASP A 158 17.64 -26.32 14.21
C ASP A 158 19.05 -25.97 13.68
N CYS A 159 19.86 -26.98 13.32
CA CYS A 159 21.17 -26.82 12.67
C CYS A 159 21.03 -26.12 11.30
N ALA A 160 20.07 -26.56 10.50
CA ALA A 160 19.78 -26.00 9.17
C ALA A 160 19.10 -24.61 9.23
N TYR A 161 18.38 -24.30 10.32
CA TYR A 161 17.89 -22.94 10.57
C TYR A 161 19.06 -21.98 10.86
N LEU A 162 19.97 -22.37 11.75
CA LEU A 162 21.13 -21.57 12.16
C LEU A 162 22.13 -21.35 11.00
N ALA A 163 22.47 -22.41 10.26
CA ALA A 163 23.37 -22.33 9.10
C ALA A 163 22.84 -21.41 7.98
N LYS A 164 21.50 -21.25 7.85
CA LYS A 164 20.88 -20.38 6.85
C LYS A 164 21.16 -18.90 7.08
N PHE A 165 21.29 -18.48 8.34
CA PHE A 165 21.72 -17.11 8.67
C PHE A 165 23.19 -16.92 8.31
N ILE A 166 24.03 -17.86 8.75
CA ILE A 166 25.49 -17.78 8.58
C ILE A 166 25.88 -17.78 7.10
N MET A 167 25.17 -18.51 6.23
CA MET A 167 25.34 -18.48 4.76
C MET A 167 25.20 -17.09 4.09
N LYS A 168 24.68 -16.07 4.79
CA LYS A 168 24.72 -14.68 4.29
C LYS A 168 26.12 -14.06 4.42
N ASN A 169 26.87 -14.45 5.45
CA ASN A 169 28.29 -14.13 5.59
C ASN A 169 29.10 -15.20 4.82
N ARG A 170 30.02 -14.74 3.97
CA ARG A 170 30.74 -15.57 3.00
C ARG A 170 32.20 -15.81 3.41
N SER A 171 32.58 -15.46 4.63
CA SER A 171 33.94 -15.65 5.12
C SER A 171 34.28 -17.13 5.39
N VAL A 172 35.58 -17.42 5.44
CA VAL A 172 36.11 -18.76 5.72
C VAL A 172 35.70 -19.23 7.13
N GLU A 173 35.63 -18.30 8.10
CA GLU A 173 35.22 -18.55 9.50
C GLU A 173 33.73 -18.90 9.57
N ALA A 174 32.89 -18.21 8.79
CA ALA A 174 31.46 -18.51 8.68
C ALA A 174 31.23 -19.95 8.17
N ILE A 175 32.04 -20.40 7.22
CA ILE A 175 32.00 -21.77 6.70
C ILE A 175 32.54 -22.78 7.72
N LYS A 176 33.68 -22.49 8.37
CA LYS A 176 34.23 -23.27 9.49
C LYS A 176 33.21 -23.40 10.64
N LEU A 177 32.38 -22.38 10.89
CA LEU A 177 31.31 -22.39 11.89
C LEU A 177 30.11 -23.26 11.49
N ILE A 178 29.66 -23.21 10.22
CA ILE A 178 28.59 -24.10 9.71
C ILE A 178 29.00 -25.58 9.87
N ASN A 179 30.27 -25.90 9.57
CA ASN A 179 30.84 -27.22 9.78
C ASN A 179 30.76 -27.67 11.26
N SER A 180 31.08 -26.80 12.20
CA SER A 180 30.99 -27.08 13.64
C SER A 180 29.55 -27.23 14.15
N ILE A 181 28.62 -26.41 13.67
CA ILE A 181 27.19 -26.49 14.02
C ILE A 181 26.60 -27.84 13.62
N PHE A 182 26.85 -28.30 12.39
CA PHE A 182 26.35 -29.59 11.93
C PHE A 182 27.06 -30.77 12.59
N LYS A 183 28.35 -30.67 12.97
CA LYS A 183 29.01 -31.69 13.81
C LYS A 183 28.30 -31.86 15.16
N GLU A 184 28.03 -30.78 15.88
CA GLU A 184 27.32 -30.84 17.16
C GLU A 184 25.87 -31.33 16.99
N GLY A 185 25.22 -30.99 15.87
CA GLY A 185 23.94 -31.59 15.48
C GLY A 185 24.03 -33.10 15.29
N VAL A 186 25.00 -33.58 14.50
CA VAL A 186 25.23 -35.02 14.25
C VAL A 186 25.55 -35.76 15.54
N ASN A 187 26.32 -35.17 16.45
CA ASN A 187 26.57 -35.74 17.78
C ASN A 187 25.29 -35.91 18.61
N GLN A 188 24.30 -35.01 18.47
CA GLN A 188 23.02 -35.06 19.19
C GLN A 188 21.96 -35.94 18.52
N TYR A 189 22.12 -36.26 17.23
CA TYR A 189 21.12 -36.96 16.39
C TYR A 189 21.74 -37.99 15.44
N GLU A 190 22.75 -38.76 15.88
CA GLU A 190 23.56 -39.63 15.01
C GLU A 190 22.75 -40.65 14.17
N LEU A 191 21.53 -41.00 14.59
CA LEU A 191 20.68 -41.97 13.89
C LEU A 191 19.68 -41.37 12.89
N LEU A 192 19.67 -40.04 12.66
CA LEU A 192 18.71 -39.37 11.77
C LEU A 192 19.34 -38.99 10.41
N PRO A 193 19.12 -39.77 9.33
CA PRO A 193 19.73 -39.53 8.02
C PRO A 193 19.35 -38.17 7.40
N GLU A 194 18.19 -37.61 7.75
CA GLU A 194 17.75 -36.29 7.30
C GLU A 194 18.75 -35.18 7.67
N LEU A 195 19.43 -35.31 8.83
CA LEU A 195 20.41 -34.33 9.27
C LEU A 195 21.71 -34.41 8.46
N TYR A 196 22.19 -35.63 8.15
CA TYR A 196 23.33 -35.83 7.27
C TYR A 196 23.04 -35.32 5.85
N LEU A 197 21.82 -35.55 5.35
CA LEU A 197 21.40 -35.03 4.05
C LEU A 197 21.35 -33.49 4.05
N GLN A 198 20.84 -32.85 5.12
CA GLN A 198 20.88 -31.39 5.27
C GLN A 198 22.32 -30.86 5.33
N TYR A 199 23.18 -31.48 6.15
CA TYR A 199 24.58 -31.12 6.29
C TYR A 199 25.33 -31.20 4.96
N TRP A 200 25.15 -32.29 4.21
CA TRP A 200 25.70 -32.43 2.86
C TRP A 200 25.21 -31.33 1.91
N ASN A 201 23.91 -31.01 1.91
CA ASN A 201 23.38 -29.95 1.03
C ASN A 201 24.02 -28.58 1.32
N TYR A 202 24.28 -28.24 2.58
CA TYR A 202 25.01 -27.02 2.94
C TYR A 202 26.47 -27.06 2.49
N LEU A 203 27.20 -28.15 2.78
CA LEU A 203 28.59 -28.32 2.36
C LEU A 203 28.73 -28.26 0.82
N HIS A 204 27.83 -28.92 0.10
CA HIS A 204 27.80 -28.94 -1.36
C HIS A 204 27.47 -27.57 -1.96
N GLY A 205 26.49 -26.86 -1.39
CA GLY A 205 26.14 -25.49 -1.79
C GLY A 205 27.29 -24.50 -1.58
N ILE A 206 28.02 -24.63 -0.46
CA ILE A 206 29.23 -23.83 -0.18
C ILE A 206 30.35 -24.20 -1.16
N ARG A 207 30.61 -25.49 -1.41
CA ARG A 207 31.60 -25.95 -2.40
C ARG A 207 31.35 -25.30 -3.76
N ARG A 208 30.13 -25.46 -4.31
CA ARG A 208 29.72 -24.83 -5.58
C ARG A 208 29.87 -23.31 -5.57
N PHE A 209 29.57 -22.66 -4.44
CA PHE A 209 29.68 -21.21 -4.34
C PHE A 209 31.14 -20.74 -4.45
N ILE A 210 32.07 -21.38 -3.74
CA ILE A 210 33.51 -21.05 -3.81
C ILE A 210 34.01 -21.19 -5.25
N ILE A 211 33.70 -22.33 -5.90
CA ILE A 211 34.10 -22.64 -7.29
C ILE A 211 33.67 -21.54 -8.26
N ILE A 212 32.39 -21.18 -8.25
CA ILE A 212 31.81 -20.17 -9.17
C ILE A 212 32.42 -18.77 -8.93
N ASN A 213 33.05 -18.54 -7.77
CA ASN A 213 33.58 -17.25 -7.36
C ASN A 213 35.08 -17.33 -6.98
N LYS A 214 35.87 -18.22 -7.61
CA LYS A 214 37.29 -18.47 -7.23
C LYS A 214 38.14 -17.18 -7.16
N ILE A 215 37.86 -16.21 -8.03
CA ILE A 215 38.50 -14.87 -8.07
C ILE A 215 38.35 -14.09 -6.74
N CYS A 216 37.31 -14.36 -5.95
CA CYS A 216 37.08 -13.72 -4.66
C CYS A 216 37.81 -14.42 -3.49
N TYR A 217 38.62 -15.45 -3.78
CA TYR A 217 39.01 -16.50 -2.83
C TYR A 217 40.43 -17.02 -3.12
N ASP A 218 41.41 -16.11 -3.06
CA ASP A 218 42.78 -16.30 -3.55
C ASP A 218 43.81 -16.62 -2.42
N ASN A 219 43.39 -17.38 -1.40
CA ASN A 219 44.21 -17.75 -0.23
C ASN A 219 44.34 -19.27 -0.09
N ASP A 220 45.54 -19.77 0.26
CA ASP A 220 45.84 -21.21 0.49
C ASP A 220 44.87 -21.91 1.46
N GLU A 221 44.38 -21.19 2.47
CA GLU A 221 43.35 -21.67 3.41
C GLU A 221 42.09 -22.24 2.74
N ILE A 222 41.80 -21.80 1.51
CA ILE A 222 40.55 -22.12 0.82
C ILE A 222 40.64 -23.46 0.10
N ASP A 223 41.82 -23.85 -0.39
CA ASP A 223 42.03 -25.21 -0.90
C ASP A 223 41.98 -26.24 0.22
N ASP A 224 42.52 -25.92 1.40
CA ASP A 224 42.37 -26.77 2.59
C ASP A 224 40.92 -26.81 3.11
N LEU A 225 40.20 -25.69 3.03
CA LEU A 225 38.75 -25.66 3.29
C LEU A 225 37.98 -26.53 2.29
N MET A 226 38.35 -26.53 1.01
CA MET A 226 37.72 -27.31 -0.05
C MET A 226 38.03 -28.81 0.08
N LYS A 227 39.27 -29.18 0.42
CA LYS A 227 39.66 -30.56 0.80
C LYS A 227 38.84 -31.05 1.99
N LEU A 228 38.71 -30.22 3.04
CA LEU A 228 37.92 -30.52 4.24
C LEU A 228 36.42 -30.68 3.91
N ILE A 229 35.85 -29.77 3.12
CA ILE A 229 34.46 -29.85 2.66
C ILE A 229 34.22 -31.11 1.84
N GLY A 230 35.14 -31.47 0.94
CA GLY A 230 35.07 -32.71 0.14
C GLY A 230 35.06 -33.96 1.01
N TYR A 231 36.05 -34.11 1.89
CA TYR A 231 36.18 -35.23 2.83
C TYR A 231 34.93 -35.37 3.72
N VAL A 232 34.49 -34.28 4.35
CA VAL A 232 33.33 -34.29 5.24
C VAL A 232 32.04 -34.58 4.46
N SER A 233 31.87 -34.05 3.25
CA SER A 233 30.71 -34.34 2.39
C SER A 233 30.59 -35.82 2.06
N GLN A 234 31.69 -36.45 1.63
CA GLN A 234 31.72 -37.87 1.28
C GLN A 234 31.45 -38.76 2.51
N LYS A 235 32.11 -38.46 3.64
CA LYS A 235 31.91 -39.15 4.93
C LYS A 235 30.47 -39.01 5.45
N THR A 236 29.84 -37.86 5.20
CA THR A 236 28.45 -37.56 5.58
C THR A 236 27.46 -38.34 4.73
N LEU A 237 27.63 -38.40 3.41
CA LEU A 237 26.79 -39.25 2.54
C LEU A 237 26.94 -40.74 2.85
N TYR A 238 28.16 -41.22 3.11
CA TYR A 238 28.41 -42.63 3.45
C TYR A 238 27.78 -43.05 4.80
N LYS A 239 27.83 -42.18 5.83
CA LYS A 239 27.04 -42.42 7.05
C LYS A 239 25.53 -42.41 6.74
N CYS A 240 25.06 -41.47 5.91
CA CYS A 240 23.65 -41.33 5.56
C CYS A 240 23.08 -42.56 4.83
N SER A 241 23.80 -43.12 3.85
CA SER A 241 23.38 -44.33 3.13
C SER A 241 23.18 -45.51 4.08
N ASN A 242 24.09 -45.69 5.03
CA ASN A 242 24.11 -46.84 5.93
C ASN A 242 23.01 -46.77 7.00
N LEU A 243 22.55 -45.57 7.36
CA LEU A 243 21.42 -45.35 8.30
C LEU A 243 20.04 -45.54 7.65
N THR A 244 19.94 -45.52 6.31
CA THR A 244 18.66 -45.24 5.64
C THR A 244 17.87 -46.49 5.24
N LYS A 245 16.70 -46.66 5.89
CA LYS A 245 15.70 -47.69 5.58
C LYS A 245 14.59 -47.23 4.61
N SER A 246 14.31 -45.93 4.51
CA SER A 246 13.22 -45.39 3.66
C SER A 246 13.61 -45.32 2.17
N PRO A 247 12.79 -45.83 1.23
CA PRO A 247 13.06 -45.73 -0.21
C PRO A 247 13.20 -44.28 -0.72
N PHE A 248 12.41 -43.34 -0.18
CA PHE A 248 12.46 -41.93 -0.58
C PHE A 248 13.78 -41.28 -0.20
N LEU A 249 14.28 -41.54 1.03
CA LEU A 249 15.59 -41.05 1.45
C LEU A 249 16.72 -41.75 0.70
N ARG A 250 16.60 -43.04 0.35
CA ARG A 250 17.57 -43.71 -0.53
C ARG A 250 17.65 -43.04 -1.91
N TYR A 251 16.52 -42.65 -2.50
CA TYR A 251 16.50 -41.88 -3.75
C TYR A 251 17.17 -40.51 -3.59
N LEU A 252 16.90 -39.78 -2.50
CA LEU A 252 17.56 -38.49 -2.25
C LEU A 252 19.07 -38.65 -2.05
N ILE A 253 19.52 -39.68 -1.31
CA ILE A 253 20.94 -39.98 -1.10
C ILE A 253 21.61 -40.40 -2.42
N TYR A 254 20.97 -41.26 -3.22
CA TYR A 254 21.44 -41.60 -4.56
C TYR A 254 21.61 -40.36 -5.43
N ARG A 255 20.61 -39.46 -5.45
CA ARG A 255 20.68 -38.19 -6.18
C ARG A 255 21.78 -37.27 -5.65
N SER A 256 22.01 -37.23 -4.34
CA SER A 256 23.11 -36.46 -3.74
C SER A 256 24.48 -37.05 -4.07
N ILE A 257 24.64 -38.37 -4.07
CA ILE A 257 25.87 -39.05 -4.51
C ILE A 257 26.12 -38.77 -5.99
N TYR A 258 25.10 -38.91 -6.84
CA TYR A 258 25.18 -38.62 -8.26
C TYR A 258 25.58 -37.16 -8.52
N LEU A 259 24.96 -36.19 -7.85
CA LEU A 259 25.34 -34.77 -7.94
C LEU A 259 26.75 -34.50 -7.41
N PHE A 260 27.15 -35.15 -6.31
CA PHE A 260 28.51 -35.00 -5.76
C PHE A 260 29.57 -35.53 -6.70
N GLU A 261 29.36 -36.68 -7.34
CA GLU A 261 30.29 -37.25 -8.31
C GLU A 261 30.27 -36.49 -9.64
N MET A 262 29.11 -36.00 -10.11
CA MET A 262 29.03 -35.10 -11.28
C MET A 262 29.79 -33.77 -11.05
N ASP A 263 29.57 -33.10 -9.91
CA ASP A 263 30.28 -31.85 -9.60
C ASP A 263 31.78 -32.11 -9.34
N LYS A 264 32.15 -33.27 -8.76
CA LYS A 264 33.55 -33.70 -8.58
C LYS A 264 34.25 -34.01 -9.91
N LEU A 265 33.57 -34.68 -10.86
CA LEU A 265 34.07 -34.84 -12.22
C LEU A 265 34.26 -33.47 -12.87
N THR A 266 33.28 -32.57 -12.76
CA THR A 266 33.37 -31.19 -13.28
C THR A 266 34.58 -30.42 -12.72
N LEU A 267 35.03 -30.75 -11.51
CA LEU A 267 36.13 -30.04 -10.81
C LEU A 267 37.51 -30.62 -11.07
N ASN A 268 37.63 -31.94 -11.15
CA ASN A 268 38.92 -32.59 -11.37
C ASN A 268 39.44 -32.38 -12.82
N LEU A 269 38.63 -31.81 -13.72
CA LEU A 269 39.01 -31.44 -15.09
C LEU A 269 39.93 -30.21 -15.16
N ASP A 270 39.89 -29.30 -14.19
CA ASP A 270 40.68 -28.06 -14.20
C ASP A 270 42.17 -28.29 -13.83
N GLU A 271 42.51 -29.43 -13.23
CA GLU A 271 43.89 -29.76 -12.81
C GLU A 271 44.62 -30.71 -13.78
N ASN A 272 43.94 -31.32 -14.76
CA ASN A 272 44.55 -32.24 -15.74
C ASN A 272 43.90 -32.12 -17.14
N GLU A 273 44.37 -31.15 -17.94
CA GLU A 273 44.37 -31.05 -19.43
C GLU A 273 43.12 -31.42 -20.26
N SER A 274 41.94 -31.62 -19.67
CA SER A 274 40.75 -32.17 -20.37
C SER A 274 39.52 -31.23 -20.35
N ILE A 275 39.80 -29.92 -20.37
CA ILE A 275 38.83 -28.81 -20.16
C ILE A 275 37.78 -28.63 -21.29
N ASN A 276 37.93 -29.27 -22.45
CA ASN A 276 37.03 -29.05 -23.61
C ASN A 276 35.61 -29.60 -23.38
N ASN A 277 35.49 -30.90 -23.07
CA ASN A 277 34.25 -31.68 -23.20
C ASN A 277 33.01 -31.11 -22.46
N SER A 278 33.19 -30.34 -21.39
CA SER A 278 32.07 -29.73 -20.64
C SER A 278 31.57 -28.41 -21.23
N LYS A 279 32.49 -27.60 -21.80
CA LYS A 279 32.15 -26.40 -22.58
C LYS A 279 31.49 -26.80 -23.90
N ASP A 280 31.99 -27.86 -24.51
CA ASP A 280 31.44 -28.42 -25.74
C ASP A 280 29.98 -28.80 -25.59
N PHE A 281 29.55 -29.35 -24.46
CA PHE A 281 28.13 -29.69 -24.26
C PHE A 281 27.21 -28.46 -24.19
N GLU A 282 27.57 -27.39 -23.47
CA GLU A 282 26.74 -26.17 -23.47
C GLU A 282 26.77 -25.50 -24.85
N LEU A 283 27.92 -25.48 -25.51
CA LEU A 283 28.10 -24.92 -26.84
C LEU A 283 27.29 -25.69 -27.90
N MET A 284 27.30 -27.02 -27.87
CA MET A 284 26.55 -27.90 -28.75
C MET A 284 25.04 -27.76 -28.55
N ASN A 285 24.56 -27.64 -27.30
CA ASN A 285 23.14 -27.33 -27.04
C ASN A 285 22.72 -26.00 -27.65
N ILE A 286 23.60 -24.99 -27.62
CA ILE A 286 23.33 -23.66 -28.20
C ILE A 286 23.46 -23.68 -29.73
N LYS A 287 24.38 -24.47 -30.30
CA LYS A 287 24.49 -24.76 -31.73
C LYS A 287 23.22 -25.43 -32.26
N ASN A 288 22.82 -26.55 -31.66
CA ASN A 288 21.62 -27.31 -32.07
C ASN A 288 20.35 -26.45 -31.95
N LEU A 289 20.21 -25.67 -30.87
CA LEU A 289 19.10 -24.74 -30.73
C LEU A 289 19.14 -23.63 -31.79
N SER A 290 20.32 -23.13 -32.17
CA SER A 290 20.47 -22.16 -33.27
C SER A 290 19.99 -22.76 -34.60
N ILE A 291 20.39 -24.00 -34.89
CA ILE A 291 19.99 -24.76 -36.09
C ILE A 291 18.48 -25.03 -36.11
N GLN A 292 17.87 -25.46 -34.99
CA GLN A 292 16.42 -25.61 -34.89
C GLN A 292 15.68 -24.29 -35.18
N TYR A 293 16.19 -23.14 -34.72
CA TYR A 293 15.60 -21.83 -35.06
C TYR A 293 15.87 -21.38 -36.51
N HIS A 294 16.88 -21.96 -37.18
CA HIS A 294 17.11 -21.77 -38.62
C HIS A 294 16.12 -22.61 -39.44
N LEU A 295 16.01 -23.91 -39.16
CA LEU A 295 15.04 -24.82 -39.80
C LEU A 295 13.61 -24.30 -39.63
N ALA A 296 13.22 -23.91 -38.41
CA ALA A 296 11.91 -23.31 -38.15
C ALA A 296 11.69 -21.96 -38.88
N ALA A 297 12.75 -21.20 -39.18
CA ALA A 297 12.66 -19.96 -39.94
C ALA A 297 12.44 -20.23 -41.44
N LEU A 298 13.16 -21.19 -42.02
CA LEU A 298 12.95 -21.63 -43.41
C LEU A 298 11.57 -22.28 -43.59
N ASN A 299 11.13 -23.10 -42.64
CA ASN A 299 9.76 -23.64 -42.62
C ASN A 299 8.72 -22.51 -42.49
N GLY A 300 9.01 -21.46 -41.71
CA GLY A 300 8.18 -20.25 -41.64
C GLY A 300 8.12 -19.46 -42.96
N LEU A 301 9.24 -19.32 -43.67
CA LEU A 301 9.33 -18.68 -44.99
C LEU A 301 8.58 -19.47 -46.06
N LYS A 302 8.78 -20.79 -46.11
CA LYS A 302 8.04 -21.73 -46.96
C LYS A 302 6.53 -21.62 -46.75
N ASN A 303 6.07 -21.68 -45.49
CA ASN A 303 4.66 -21.51 -45.15
C ASN A 303 4.13 -20.11 -45.53
N LEU A 304 4.96 -19.06 -45.42
CA LEU A 304 4.59 -17.72 -45.86
C LEU A 304 4.45 -17.63 -47.39
N MET A 305 5.36 -18.21 -48.18
CA MET A 305 5.25 -18.24 -49.65
C MET A 305 3.99 -18.98 -50.11
N VAL A 306 3.68 -20.13 -49.50
CA VAL A 306 2.42 -20.86 -49.75
C VAL A 306 1.20 -19.99 -49.41
N SER A 307 1.22 -19.31 -48.25
CA SER A 307 0.12 -18.43 -47.81
C SER A 307 -0.07 -17.21 -48.71
N LEU A 308 1.03 -16.60 -49.18
CA LEU A 308 1.01 -15.44 -50.09
C LEU A 308 0.52 -15.83 -51.49
N LYS A 309 0.85 -17.04 -51.97
CA LYS A 309 0.33 -17.58 -53.23
C LYS A 309 -1.19 -17.73 -53.21
N SER A 310 -1.78 -18.12 -52.09
CA SER A 310 -3.23 -18.33 -51.93
C SER A 310 -4.04 -17.06 -51.61
N VAL A 311 -3.47 -15.85 -51.74
CA VAL A 311 -4.18 -14.60 -51.40
C VAL A 311 -5.28 -14.29 -52.43
N GLU A 312 -6.50 -14.71 -52.12
CA GLU A 312 -7.70 -14.43 -52.92
C GLU A 312 -8.74 -13.65 -52.11
N THR A 313 -9.05 -14.10 -50.91
CA THR A 313 -10.05 -13.53 -50.00
C THR A 313 -9.42 -12.71 -48.87
N LEU A 314 -10.27 -12.06 -48.06
CA LEU A 314 -9.83 -11.43 -46.81
C LEU A 314 -9.30 -12.43 -45.78
N SER A 315 -9.84 -13.66 -45.75
CA SER A 315 -9.39 -14.72 -44.84
C SER A 315 -7.95 -15.16 -45.15
N ASP A 316 -7.58 -15.19 -46.43
CA ASP A 316 -6.24 -15.59 -46.85
C ASP A 316 -5.20 -14.51 -46.53
N ILE A 317 -5.61 -13.23 -46.55
CA ILE A 317 -4.78 -12.12 -46.10
C ILE A 317 -4.56 -12.19 -44.59
N ASP A 318 -5.60 -12.45 -43.80
CA ASP A 318 -5.47 -12.63 -42.34
C ASP A 318 -4.58 -13.84 -42.00
N ASN A 319 -4.72 -14.97 -42.73
CA ASN A 319 -3.85 -16.13 -42.61
C ASN A 319 -2.38 -15.78 -42.94
N ALA A 320 -2.12 -15.07 -44.04
CA ALA A 320 -0.76 -14.63 -44.39
C ALA A 320 -0.17 -13.65 -43.36
N ILE A 321 -0.99 -12.79 -42.74
CA ILE A 321 -0.57 -11.94 -41.60
C ILE A 321 -0.17 -12.81 -40.41
N ILE A 322 -0.97 -13.82 -40.05
CA ILE A 322 -0.69 -14.73 -38.92
C ILE A 322 0.62 -15.51 -39.17
N VAL A 323 0.82 -16.07 -40.36
CA VAL A 323 2.03 -16.84 -40.70
C VAL A 323 3.28 -15.93 -40.70
N ASN A 324 3.21 -14.73 -41.27
CA ASN A 324 4.32 -13.78 -41.20
C ASN A 324 4.57 -13.27 -39.76
N ASP A 325 3.53 -13.13 -38.94
CA ASP A 325 3.68 -12.82 -37.51
C ASP A 325 4.44 -13.94 -36.77
N GLU A 326 4.17 -15.21 -37.10
CA GLU A 326 4.85 -16.36 -36.47
C GLU A 326 6.30 -16.48 -36.96
N LEU A 327 6.56 -16.38 -38.27
CA LEU A 327 7.91 -16.25 -38.84
C LEU A 327 8.70 -15.11 -38.19
N THR A 328 8.11 -13.91 -38.08
CA THR A 328 8.74 -12.74 -37.45
C THR A 328 9.17 -13.05 -36.01
N ASN A 329 8.37 -13.83 -35.26
CA ASN A 329 8.72 -14.25 -33.89
C ASN A 329 9.81 -15.33 -33.84
N ILE A 330 9.90 -16.21 -34.85
CA ILE A 330 10.97 -17.22 -34.98
C ILE A 330 12.30 -16.52 -35.29
N LEU A 331 12.33 -15.68 -36.33
CA LEU A 331 13.52 -14.90 -36.73
C LEU A 331 14.09 -14.07 -35.57
N ASN A 332 13.23 -13.34 -34.85
CA ASN A 332 13.63 -12.51 -33.70
C ASN A 332 14.14 -13.30 -32.47
N LYS A 333 13.94 -14.63 -32.44
CA LYS A 333 14.51 -15.52 -31.43
C LYS A 333 15.80 -16.16 -31.94
N GLY A 334 15.81 -16.66 -33.18
CA GLY A 334 16.99 -17.20 -33.84
C GLY A 334 18.16 -16.21 -33.81
N GLU A 335 17.95 -14.97 -34.23
CA GLU A 335 18.95 -13.89 -34.21
C GLU A 335 19.60 -13.72 -32.81
N LYS A 336 18.83 -13.86 -31.73
CA LYS A 336 19.33 -13.74 -30.35
C LYS A 336 20.12 -14.97 -29.90
N ILE A 337 19.67 -16.15 -30.31
CA ILE A 337 20.30 -17.43 -29.96
C ILE A 337 21.63 -17.54 -30.71
N TYR A 338 21.66 -17.19 -32.00
CA TYR A 338 22.86 -17.06 -32.81
C TYR A 338 23.86 -16.02 -32.28
N LYS A 339 23.42 -14.82 -31.87
CA LYS A 339 24.31 -13.83 -31.25
C LYS A 339 24.93 -14.35 -29.94
N ASN A 340 24.16 -15.08 -29.15
CA ASN A 340 24.66 -15.76 -27.95
C ASN A 340 25.59 -16.95 -28.30
N PHE A 341 25.35 -17.64 -29.41
CA PHE A 341 26.24 -18.71 -29.92
C PHE A 341 27.61 -18.15 -30.30
N ILE A 342 27.67 -17.09 -31.12
CA ILE A 342 28.93 -16.42 -31.53
C ILE A 342 29.71 -15.90 -30.32
N ILE A 343 29.05 -15.24 -29.37
CA ILE A 343 29.74 -14.70 -28.18
C ILE A 343 30.31 -15.84 -27.32
N LYS A 344 29.63 -16.98 -27.20
CA LYS A 344 30.11 -18.14 -26.42
C LYS A 344 31.12 -19.01 -27.15
N SER A 345 31.04 -19.10 -28.48
CA SER A 345 32.05 -19.75 -29.32
C SER A 345 33.32 -18.91 -29.50
N LYS A 346 33.36 -17.69 -28.93
CA LYS A 346 34.41 -16.68 -29.17
C LYS A 346 34.64 -16.42 -30.67
N TYR A 347 33.56 -16.22 -31.42
CA TYR A 347 33.61 -15.95 -32.87
C TYR A 347 34.23 -17.08 -33.71
N ALA A 348 34.22 -18.33 -33.20
CA ALA A 348 34.71 -19.49 -33.95
C ALA A 348 34.08 -19.59 -35.35
N GLN A 349 34.92 -19.96 -36.32
CA GLN A 349 34.65 -20.00 -37.76
C GLN A 349 33.31 -20.67 -38.11
N GLU A 350 32.97 -21.81 -37.49
CA GLU A 350 31.69 -22.52 -37.70
C GLU A 350 30.49 -21.68 -37.23
N ALA A 351 30.56 -21.05 -36.06
CA ALA A 351 29.46 -20.26 -35.51
C ALA A 351 29.19 -18.98 -36.31
N LEU A 352 30.25 -18.38 -36.86
CA LEU A 352 30.15 -17.31 -37.85
C LEU A 352 29.51 -17.82 -39.14
N LYS A 353 30.03 -18.89 -39.76
CA LYS A 353 29.50 -19.49 -41.00
C LYS A 353 28.00 -19.84 -40.87
N LEU A 354 27.60 -20.50 -39.78
CA LEU A 354 26.20 -20.82 -39.48
C LEU A 354 25.29 -19.59 -39.32
N TYR A 355 25.78 -18.50 -38.74
CA TYR A 355 25.00 -17.25 -38.60
C TYR A 355 24.97 -16.43 -39.90
N ILE A 356 26.04 -16.44 -40.69
CA ILE A 356 26.09 -15.85 -42.04
C ILE A 356 25.04 -16.52 -42.93
N LEU A 357 24.93 -17.85 -42.87
CA LEU A 357 23.86 -18.61 -43.54
C LEU A 357 22.47 -18.20 -43.04
N PHE A 358 22.24 -18.11 -41.71
CA PHE A 358 20.96 -17.65 -41.16
C PHE A 358 20.62 -16.20 -41.58
N LEU A 359 21.60 -15.30 -41.61
CA LEU A 359 21.44 -13.91 -42.03
C LEU A 359 21.09 -13.79 -43.51
N ARG A 360 21.70 -14.62 -44.38
CA ARG A 360 21.37 -14.71 -45.81
C ARG A 360 20.01 -15.38 -46.01
N ASN A 361 19.92 -16.68 -45.74
CA ASN A 361 18.83 -17.56 -46.13
C ASN A 361 17.53 -17.25 -45.39
N SER A 362 17.60 -16.99 -44.07
CA SER A 362 16.40 -16.77 -43.24
C SER A 362 16.04 -15.30 -43.02
N MET A 363 17.00 -14.38 -42.93
CA MET A 363 16.71 -12.96 -42.62
C MET A 363 16.77 -12.00 -43.83
N ASN A 364 17.34 -12.40 -44.97
CA ASN A 364 17.72 -11.50 -46.07
C ASN A 364 18.43 -10.22 -45.57
N ARG A 365 19.48 -10.40 -44.77
CA ARG A 365 20.35 -9.37 -44.19
C ARG A 365 21.79 -9.54 -44.67
N GLU A 366 21.97 -9.52 -45.98
CA GLU A 366 23.29 -9.50 -46.63
C GLU A 366 24.21 -8.41 -46.08
N ASP A 367 23.66 -7.29 -45.59
CA ASP A 367 24.42 -6.19 -45.00
C ASP A 367 25.03 -6.49 -43.63
N LEU A 368 24.41 -7.40 -42.88
CA LEU A 368 25.01 -7.94 -41.66
C LEU A 368 25.89 -9.14 -42.00
N ALA A 369 25.47 -10.00 -42.93
CA ALA A 369 26.25 -11.15 -43.37
C ALA A 369 27.63 -10.71 -43.88
N ALA A 370 27.71 -9.64 -44.68
CA ALA A 370 28.99 -9.07 -45.13
C ALA A 370 29.91 -8.65 -43.98
N ALA A 371 29.37 -7.99 -42.94
CA ALA A 371 30.17 -7.58 -41.78
C ALA A 371 30.63 -8.75 -40.89
N TYR A 372 29.89 -9.87 -40.88
CA TYR A 372 30.35 -11.11 -40.24
C TYR A 372 31.25 -11.96 -41.14
N ILE A 373 31.28 -11.72 -42.45
CA ILE A 373 32.27 -12.28 -43.38
C ILE A 373 33.60 -11.52 -43.26
N GLU A 374 33.57 -10.19 -43.15
CA GLU A 374 34.75 -9.36 -42.83
C GLU A 374 35.42 -9.86 -41.53
N GLN A 375 34.63 -10.13 -40.48
CA GLN A 375 35.09 -10.75 -39.22
C GLN A 375 35.45 -12.25 -39.32
N LEU A 376 35.07 -12.93 -40.40
CA LEU A 376 35.43 -14.33 -40.65
C LEU A 376 36.79 -14.40 -41.36
N ASP A 377 36.96 -13.54 -42.37
CA ASP A 377 38.19 -13.38 -43.14
C ASP A 377 39.31 -12.84 -42.23
N GLU A 378 39.04 -11.84 -41.37
CA GLU A 378 39.95 -11.36 -40.31
C GLU A 378 40.41 -12.51 -39.38
N ASN A 379 39.51 -13.42 -39.01
CA ASN A 379 39.83 -14.57 -38.15
C ASN A 379 40.56 -15.71 -38.90
N GLU A 380 40.57 -15.71 -40.24
CA GLU A 380 41.33 -16.66 -41.06
C GLU A 380 42.76 -16.13 -41.36
N GLU A 381 43.02 -14.81 -41.27
CA GLU A 381 44.35 -14.20 -41.43
C GLU A 381 45.24 -14.22 -40.14
N GLU A 382 44.70 -14.56 -38.96
CA GLU A 382 45.50 -14.63 -37.71
C GLU A 382 46.30 -15.95 -37.51
N GLU A 383 46.21 -16.94 -38.40
CA GLU A 383 47.12 -18.11 -38.33
C GLU A 383 48.56 -17.73 -38.72
N PRO A 384 49.59 -18.02 -37.88
CA PRO A 384 50.91 -17.44 -38.04
C PRO A 384 51.78 -18.13 -39.11
N GLU A 385 51.54 -17.82 -40.39
CA GLU A 385 52.54 -18.04 -41.44
C GLU A 385 53.82 -17.25 -41.13
N LYS A 386 54.89 -17.96 -40.79
CA LYS A 386 56.19 -17.33 -40.52
C LYS A 386 56.88 -16.90 -41.80
N ASP A 387 57.23 -15.60 -41.79
CA ASP A 387 58.26 -14.94 -42.60
C ASP A 387 58.01 -14.76 -44.12
N ASN A 388 58.12 -13.50 -44.52
CA ASN A 388 58.38 -13.03 -45.89
C ASN A 388 57.32 -13.27 -46.98
N LYS A 389 56.34 -12.36 -47.05
CA LYS A 389 56.11 -11.60 -48.30
C LYS A 389 55.92 -10.10 -48.06
N ARG A 390 56.40 -9.33 -49.04
CA ARG A 390 56.18 -7.88 -49.18
C ARG A 390 54.69 -7.57 -49.27
N TYR A 391 54.28 -6.46 -48.64
CA TYR A 391 53.01 -5.80 -48.93
C TYR A 391 53.00 -5.28 -50.38
N GLU A 392 52.48 -6.07 -51.32
CA GLU A 392 51.93 -5.52 -52.57
C GLU A 392 50.47 -5.11 -52.29
N LYS A 393 50.26 -3.80 -52.15
CA LYS A 393 48.95 -3.18 -51.93
C LYS A 393 48.11 -3.24 -53.21
N SER A 394 47.63 -4.44 -53.56
CA SER A 394 47.03 -4.72 -54.86
C SER A 394 45.78 -3.88 -55.13
N GLU A 395 45.74 -3.20 -56.28
CA GLU A 395 44.61 -2.38 -56.72
C GLU A 395 43.46 -3.25 -57.25
N LYS A 396 42.77 -3.98 -56.36
CA LYS A 396 41.54 -4.72 -56.72
C LYS A 396 40.32 -3.80 -56.84
N MET A 397 40.40 -2.85 -57.78
CA MET A 397 39.30 -1.96 -58.17
C MET A 397 38.51 -2.52 -59.38
N SER A 398 37.97 -3.73 -59.25
CA SER A 398 36.88 -4.26 -60.11
C SER A 398 36.12 -5.37 -59.34
N ASN A 399 34.84 -5.66 -59.56
CA ASN A 399 33.92 -5.29 -60.65
C ASN A 399 32.61 -4.64 -60.15
N GLY A 400 31.78 -4.13 -61.07
CA GLY A 400 30.63 -3.25 -60.79
C GLY A 400 29.38 -3.84 -60.11
N SER A 401 29.48 -4.91 -59.31
CA SER A 401 28.34 -5.50 -58.58
C SER A 401 27.91 -4.66 -57.37
N ASP A 402 28.87 -4.16 -56.60
CA ASP A 402 28.68 -3.40 -55.35
C ASP A 402 27.79 -2.15 -55.52
N LEU A 403 27.85 -1.48 -56.67
CA LEU A 403 27.02 -0.30 -56.95
C LEU A 403 25.52 -0.65 -57.07
N GLY A 404 25.21 -1.84 -57.59
CA GLY A 404 23.84 -2.39 -57.60
C GLY A 404 23.35 -2.72 -56.19
N TYR A 405 24.20 -3.35 -55.38
CA TYR A 405 23.90 -3.69 -53.99
C TYR A 405 23.66 -2.44 -53.12
N LYS A 406 24.55 -1.43 -53.20
CA LYS A 406 24.40 -0.14 -52.51
C LYS A 406 23.10 0.57 -52.90
N ARG A 407 22.70 0.53 -54.18
CA ARG A 407 21.41 1.05 -54.65
C ARG A 407 20.22 0.26 -54.05
N LEU A 408 20.28 -1.07 -54.00
CA LEU A 408 19.24 -1.91 -53.41
C LEU A 408 19.07 -1.60 -51.91
N LYS A 409 20.18 -1.48 -51.16
CA LYS A 409 20.22 -1.13 -49.73
C LYS A 409 19.59 0.25 -49.46
N ILE A 410 19.85 1.24 -50.33
CA ILE A 410 19.23 2.57 -50.24
C ILE A 410 17.71 2.50 -50.52
N LEU A 411 17.28 1.76 -51.55
CA LEU A 411 15.84 1.57 -51.84
C LEU A 411 15.12 0.84 -50.70
N LYS A 412 15.71 -0.23 -50.15
CA LYS A 412 15.22 -0.99 -49.00
C LYS A 412 15.03 -0.10 -47.78
N ASN A 413 16.04 0.71 -47.44
CA ASN A 413 15.97 1.67 -46.33
C ASN A 413 14.94 2.79 -46.56
N ASN A 414 14.79 3.28 -47.80
CA ASN A 414 13.78 4.29 -48.14
C ASN A 414 12.35 3.75 -48.06
N ALA A 415 12.13 2.52 -48.53
CA ALA A 415 10.85 1.81 -48.39
C ALA A 415 10.54 1.58 -46.91
N LEU A 416 11.45 0.95 -46.15
CA LEU A 416 11.33 0.73 -44.72
C LEU A 416 11.00 2.02 -43.95
N TYR A 417 11.74 3.11 -44.20
CA TYR A 417 11.48 4.40 -43.60
C TYR A 417 10.09 4.94 -43.95
N LYS A 418 9.65 4.88 -45.22
CA LYS A 418 8.29 5.31 -45.61
C LYS A 418 7.19 4.46 -44.95
N CYS A 419 7.35 3.14 -44.90
CA CYS A 419 6.41 2.23 -44.24
C CYS A 419 6.30 2.49 -42.74
N GLN A 420 7.44 2.68 -42.06
CA GLN A 420 7.50 2.79 -40.60
C GLN A 420 7.25 4.23 -40.07
N LYS A 421 7.48 5.28 -40.87
CA LYS A 421 7.31 6.69 -40.47
C LYS A 421 5.93 7.04 -39.88
N PRO A 422 4.79 6.54 -40.40
CA PRO A 422 3.48 6.72 -39.76
C PRO A 422 3.41 6.13 -38.35
N LEU A 423 3.93 4.91 -38.15
CA LEU A 423 3.95 4.23 -36.85
C LEU A 423 4.90 4.91 -35.85
N TYR A 424 6.05 5.42 -36.29
CA TYR A 424 6.93 6.22 -35.44
C TYR A 424 6.33 7.59 -35.09
N LYS A 425 5.62 8.25 -36.01
CA LYS A 425 4.90 9.51 -35.72
C LYS A 425 3.78 9.25 -34.70
N LEU A 426 3.02 8.17 -34.87
CA LEU A 426 2.02 7.72 -33.89
C LEU A 426 2.66 7.50 -32.52
N LEU A 427 3.71 6.67 -32.44
CA LEU A 427 4.34 6.33 -31.16
C LEU A 427 4.79 7.58 -30.40
N LYS A 428 5.41 8.55 -31.07
CA LYS A 428 5.77 9.85 -30.47
C LYS A 428 4.55 10.64 -29.96
N VAL A 429 3.46 10.69 -30.74
CA VAL A 429 2.23 11.39 -30.32
C VAL A 429 1.62 10.74 -29.08
N VAL A 430 1.47 9.41 -29.05
CA VAL A 430 0.90 8.76 -27.85
C VAL A 430 1.85 8.84 -26.65
N GLN A 431 3.18 8.81 -26.85
CA GLN A 431 4.15 9.06 -25.78
C GLN A 431 3.95 10.46 -25.15
N ILE A 432 3.88 11.52 -25.97
CA ILE A 432 3.68 12.90 -25.49
C ILE A 432 2.36 13.01 -24.69
N ILE A 433 1.28 12.45 -25.21
CA ILE A 433 -0.04 12.50 -24.54
C ILE A 433 -0.05 11.66 -23.25
N THR A 434 0.66 10.52 -23.22
CA THR A 434 0.78 9.70 -22.00
C THR A 434 1.59 10.42 -20.91
N ILE A 435 2.67 11.14 -21.29
CA ILE A 435 3.43 12.00 -20.36
C ILE A 435 2.53 13.12 -19.83
N LEU A 436 1.74 13.78 -20.70
CA LEU A 436 0.80 14.83 -20.29
C LEU A 436 -0.25 14.30 -19.31
N LEU A 437 -0.80 13.09 -19.52
CA LEU A 437 -1.71 12.47 -18.55
C LEU A 437 -1.04 12.15 -17.21
N ILE A 438 0.23 11.72 -17.21
CA ILE A 438 0.98 11.50 -15.97
C ILE A 438 1.19 12.83 -15.21
N LEU A 439 1.50 13.91 -15.92
CA LEU A 439 1.63 15.25 -15.32
C LEU A 439 0.30 15.77 -14.75
N VAL A 440 -0.82 15.60 -15.46
CA VAL A 440 -2.16 15.94 -14.95
C VAL A 440 -2.52 15.08 -13.72
N GLY A 441 -2.15 13.80 -13.72
CA GLY A 441 -2.30 12.93 -12.56
C GLY A 441 -1.51 13.43 -11.34
N ILE A 442 -0.23 13.77 -11.52
CA ILE A 442 0.61 14.34 -10.46
C ILE A 442 0.01 15.64 -9.91
N ALA A 443 -0.46 16.55 -10.77
CA ALA A 443 -1.15 17.76 -10.34
C ALA A 443 -2.44 17.44 -9.53
N GLY A 444 -3.22 16.45 -9.97
CA GLY A 444 -4.38 15.94 -9.24
C GLY A 444 -4.04 15.37 -7.86
N VAL A 445 -2.91 14.67 -7.72
CA VAL A 445 -2.40 14.19 -6.42
C VAL A 445 -2.05 15.37 -5.51
N ILE A 446 -1.38 16.40 -6.03
CA ILE A 446 -1.00 17.59 -5.24
C ILE A 446 -2.26 18.31 -4.73
N VAL A 447 -3.25 18.56 -5.60
CA VAL A 447 -4.53 19.19 -5.21
C VAL A 447 -5.31 18.33 -4.20
N ASN A 448 -5.38 17.02 -4.40
CA ASN A 448 -6.04 16.11 -3.45
C ASN A 448 -5.30 16.06 -2.10
N SER A 449 -3.96 16.04 -2.10
CA SER A 449 -3.17 16.05 -0.86
C SER A 449 -3.27 17.38 -0.12
N ASN A 450 -3.35 18.51 -0.84
CA ASN A 450 -3.58 19.81 -0.24
C ASN A 450 -4.97 19.87 0.41
N THR A 451 -6.03 19.50 -0.32
CA THR A 451 -7.40 19.48 0.24
C THR A 451 -7.57 18.51 1.42
N TYR A 452 -6.93 17.34 1.43
CA TYR A 452 -6.87 16.49 2.63
C TYR A 452 -6.15 17.16 3.82
N THR A 453 -5.12 17.95 3.54
CA THR A 453 -4.35 18.64 4.58
C THR A 453 -5.15 19.81 5.16
N ASN A 454 -5.80 20.61 4.31
CA ASN A 454 -6.77 21.62 4.74
C ASN A 454 -7.89 21.00 5.60
N ILE A 455 -8.56 19.93 5.15
CA ILE A 455 -9.60 19.29 5.99
C ILE A 455 -9.02 18.84 7.34
N SER A 456 -7.76 18.37 7.37
CA SER A 456 -7.10 17.98 8.63
C SER A 456 -6.71 19.14 9.56
N THR A 457 -6.61 20.38 9.08
CA THR A 457 -6.37 21.58 9.91
C THR A 457 -7.68 22.26 10.30
N GLU A 458 -8.62 22.38 9.38
CA GLU A 458 -9.94 22.98 9.67
C GLU A 458 -10.75 22.12 10.66
N MET A 459 -10.47 20.81 10.78
CA MET A 459 -11.05 19.94 11.82
C MET A 459 -10.77 20.40 13.25
N ASP A 460 -9.75 21.21 13.48
CA ASP A 460 -9.49 21.77 14.82
C ASP A 460 -10.58 22.80 15.18
N ILE A 461 -11.13 23.53 14.21
CA ILE A 461 -12.25 24.48 14.38
C ILE A 461 -13.52 23.76 14.86
N LEU A 462 -13.72 22.49 14.45
CA LEU A 462 -14.84 21.68 14.93
C LEU A 462 -14.74 21.39 16.43
N VAL A 463 -13.54 21.31 17.01
CA VAL A 463 -13.32 21.19 18.47
C VAL A 463 -13.88 22.44 19.17
N TYR A 464 -13.45 23.62 18.73
CA TYR A 464 -13.88 24.90 19.30
C TYR A 464 -15.38 25.14 19.08
N GLY A 465 -15.91 24.85 17.89
CA GLY A 465 -17.35 24.94 17.60
C GLY A 465 -18.20 24.06 18.53
N ILE A 466 -17.72 22.85 18.85
CA ILE A 466 -18.36 21.93 19.81
C ILE A 466 -18.26 22.44 21.25
N GLN A 467 -17.13 23.00 21.66
CA GLN A 467 -16.90 23.51 23.01
C GLN A 467 -17.58 24.88 23.26
N ALA A 468 -17.87 25.65 22.22
CA ALA A 468 -18.41 27.00 22.32
C ALA A 468 -19.71 27.14 23.16
N PRO A 469 -20.78 26.34 22.93
CA PRO A 469 -22.02 26.48 23.71
C PRO A 469 -21.85 26.09 25.17
N LEU A 470 -20.97 25.13 25.46
CA LEU A 470 -20.58 24.71 26.80
C LEU A 470 -19.85 25.83 27.55
N VAL A 471 -18.81 26.39 26.94
CA VAL A 471 -17.97 27.44 27.54
C VAL A 471 -18.82 28.66 27.89
N MET A 472 -19.73 29.06 27.00
CA MET A 472 -20.69 30.13 27.32
C MET A 472 -21.61 29.76 28.49
N ALA A 473 -22.30 28.62 28.42
CA ALA A 473 -23.29 28.26 29.43
C ALA A 473 -22.67 28.11 30.83
N LYS A 474 -21.42 27.63 30.92
CA LYS A 474 -20.64 27.64 32.16
C LYS A 474 -20.32 29.05 32.67
N ILE A 475 -19.90 29.95 31.79
CA ILE A 475 -19.66 31.36 32.14
C ILE A 475 -20.95 32.04 32.64
N GLN A 476 -22.11 31.77 32.02
CA GLN A 476 -23.40 32.31 32.46
C GLN A 476 -23.84 31.77 33.83
N THR A 477 -23.86 30.44 33.98
CA THR A 477 -24.26 29.77 35.22
C THR A 477 -23.38 30.22 36.38
N GLY A 478 -22.07 30.23 36.15
CA GLY A 478 -21.09 30.65 37.14
C GLY A 478 -21.18 32.12 37.52
N PHE A 479 -21.36 33.04 36.55
CA PHE A 479 -21.57 34.44 36.90
C PHE A 479 -22.88 34.71 37.62
N ARG A 480 -23.94 33.92 37.40
CA ARG A 480 -25.15 34.03 38.23
C ARG A 480 -24.88 33.60 39.66
N ILE A 481 -24.24 32.45 39.89
CA ILE A 481 -23.82 31.98 41.23
C ILE A 481 -22.95 33.03 41.93
N ILE A 482 -21.93 33.55 41.23
CA ILE A 482 -21.05 34.63 41.70
C ILE A 482 -21.85 35.90 42.03
N SER A 483 -22.85 36.27 41.22
CA SER A 483 -23.67 37.47 41.48
C SER A 483 -24.49 37.35 42.76
N ILE A 484 -25.06 36.17 43.02
CA ILE A 484 -25.84 35.87 44.23
C ILE A 484 -24.93 35.87 45.45
N ALA A 485 -23.78 35.18 45.38
CA ALA A 485 -22.85 35.06 46.49
C ALA A 485 -22.21 36.41 46.86
N ALA A 486 -21.85 37.24 45.88
CA ALA A 486 -21.35 38.59 46.12
C ALA A 486 -22.42 39.49 46.75
N ALA A 487 -23.68 39.39 46.31
CA ALA A 487 -24.79 40.14 46.90
C ALA A 487 -25.15 39.68 48.33
N ALA A 488 -24.98 38.38 48.63
CA ALA A 488 -25.02 37.80 49.97
C ALA A 488 -23.85 38.23 50.89
N GLY A 489 -22.89 39.02 50.38
CA GLY A 489 -21.73 39.49 51.15
C GLY A 489 -20.64 38.42 51.37
N ILE A 490 -20.68 37.33 50.61
CA ILE A 490 -19.71 36.24 50.73
C ILE A 490 -18.37 36.69 50.12
N PRO A 491 -17.22 36.49 50.81
CA PRO A 491 -15.92 36.94 50.30
C PRO A 491 -15.45 36.08 49.10
N PRO A 492 -14.72 36.66 48.13
CA PRO A 492 -14.39 36.01 46.85
C PRO A 492 -13.64 34.69 46.97
N GLU A 493 -12.85 34.52 48.04
CA GLU A 493 -12.14 33.29 48.37
C GLU A 493 -13.13 32.13 48.49
N ASN A 494 -14.17 32.31 49.30
CA ASN A 494 -15.23 31.32 49.50
C ASN A 494 -16.08 31.12 48.23
N ILE A 495 -16.30 32.18 47.44
CA ILE A 495 -17.04 32.08 46.16
C ILE A 495 -16.25 31.23 45.15
N THR A 496 -14.94 31.42 45.05
CA THR A 496 -14.11 30.84 43.98
C THR A 496 -13.74 29.37 44.23
N GLU A 497 -13.87 28.85 45.45
CA GLU A 497 -13.89 27.41 45.72
C GLU A 497 -15.18 26.72 45.22
N TYR A 498 -16.33 27.42 45.26
CA TYR A 498 -17.65 26.85 44.91
C TYR A 498 -17.96 26.82 43.39
N ASP A 499 -17.33 27.70 42.60
CA ASP A 499 -17.27 27.57 41.13
C ASP A 499 -15.93 28.05 40.52
N PRO A 500 -14.88 27.20 40.53
CA PRO A 500 -13.70 27.43 39.72
C PRO A 500 -13.97 27.32 38.20
N GLY A 501 -15.14 26.78 37.80
CA GLY A 501 -15.53 26.59 36.41
C GLY A 501 -15.61 27.91 35.64
N ALA A 502 -16.28 28.94 36.17
CA ALA A 502 -16.36 30.25 35.55
C ALA A 502 -14.97 30.84 35.23
N LYS A 503 -14.03 30.75 36.18
CA LYS A 503 -12.69 31.34 36.05
C LYS A 503 -11.84 30.59 35.02
N VAL A 504 -11.89 29.25 35.04
CA VAL A 504 -11.20 28.40 34.05
C VAL A 504 -11.75 28.61 32.64
N ASN A 505 -13.07 28.75 32.48
CA ASN A 505 -13.68 28.96 31.16
C ASN A 505 -13.38 30.35 30.59
N VAL A 506 -13.28 31.39 31.42
CA VAL A 506 -12.84 32.73 30.98
C VAL A 506 -11.36 32.76 30.60
N TYR A 507 -10.50 32.01 31.29
CA TYR A 507 -9.09 31.85 30.93
C TYR A 507 -8.92 31.08 29.61
N TYR A 508 -9.64 29.97 29.43
CA TYR A 508 -9.68 29.23 28.17
C TYR A 508 -10.21 30.09 27.00
N LEU A 509 -11.24 30.90 27.26
CA LEU A 509 -11.79 31.86 26.29
C LEU A 509 -10.72 32.86 25.82
N GLU A 510 -9.92 33.39 26.73
CA GLU A 510 -8.82 34.32 26.46
C GLU A 510 -7.67 33.68 25.68
N GLN A 511 -7.13 32.56 26.17
CA GLN A 511 -5.84 32.03 25.74
C GLN A 511 -5.91 31.15 24.48
N GLU A 512 -6.98 30.36 24.34
CA GLU A 512 -7.13 29.40 23.24
C GLU A 512 -8.23 29.84 22.27
N PHE A 513 -9.42 30.09 22.81
CA PHE A 513 -10.63 30.22 21.99
C PHE A 513 -10.67 31.47 21.10
N LEU A 514 -10.43 32.66 21.69
CA LEU A 514 -10.47 33.92 20.94
C LEU A 514 -9.41 33.97 19.82
N ALA A 515 -8.25 33.33 20.01
CA ALA A 515 -7.20 33.26 19.01
C ALA A 515 -7.60 32.43 17.78
N VAL A 516 -8.29 31.30 17.97
CA VAL A 516 -8.73 30.42 16.87
C VAL A 516 -10.00 30.93 16.18
N VAL A 517 -10.86 31.66 16.88
CA VAL A 517 -12.05 32.29 16.27
C VAL A 517 -11.72 33.61 15.57
N TYR A 518 -10.62 34.28 15.92
CA TYR A 518 -10.24 35.56 15.32
C TYR A 518 -10.24 35.59 13.78
N PRO A 519 -9.75 34.59 13.02
CA PRO A 519 -9.83 34.59 11.55
C PRO A 519 -11.25 34.73 10.97
N TYR A 520 -12.27 34.35 11.76
CA TYR A 520 -13.68 34.33 11.37
C TYR A 520 -14.44 35.58 11.85
N HIS A 521 -13.76 36.61 12.35
CA HIS A 521 -14.38 37.86 12.84
C HIS A 521 -15.15 38.67 11.78
N ASN A 522 -15.04 38.32 10.50
CA ASN A 522 -15.75 38.96 9.38
C ASN A 522 -16.92 38.13 8.83
N VAL A 523 -17.30 37.03 9.49
CA VAL A 523 -18.55 36.33 9.15
C VAL A 523 -19.73 37.26 9.50
N GLU A 524 -20.61 37.46 8.53
CA GLU A 524 -21.81 38.29 8.70
C GLU A 524 -22.74 37.70 9.75
N THR A 525 -23.46 38.58 10.42
CA THR A 525 -24.51 38.22 11.37
C THR A 525 -25.74 37.73 10.63
N GLU A 526 -26.02 36.43 10.73
CA GLU A 526 -27.30 35.86 10.34
C GLU A 526 -28.39 36.24 11.38
N GLU A 527 -28.74 37.53 11.47
CA GLU A 527 -29.79 38.05 12.37
C GLU A 527 -29.56 37.66 13.85
N MET A 528 -28.32 37.77 14.33
CA MET A 528 -27.90 37.25 15.63
C MET A 528 -27.89 38.36 16.69
N TYR A 529 -29.07 38.55 17.25
CA TYR A 529 -29.37 39.55 18.26
C TYR A 529 -28.76 39.23 19.63
N THR A 530 -28.49 40.30 20.38
CA THR A 530 -28.07 40.26 21.78
C THR A 530 -28.54 41.52 22.49
N ILE A 531 -28.82 41.39 23.78
CA ILE A 531 -29.28 42.47 24.66
C ILE A 531 -28.08 43.26 25.22
N HIS A 532 -28.05 44.57 25.02
CA HIS A 532 -27.02 45.48 25.57
C HIS A 532 -27.67 46.49 26.54
N PRO A 533 -27.47 46.35 27.86
CA PRO A 533 -28.08 47.24 28.84
C PRO A 533 -27.49 48.65 28.78
N ILE A 534 -28.36 49.66 28.71
CA ILE A 534 -27.96 51.07 28.58
C ILE A 534 -27.65 51.67 29.96
N TYR A 535 -28.66 51.86 30.81
CA TYR A 535 -28.54 52.32 32.20
C TYR A 535 -29.72 51.79 33.05
N ASN A 536 -29.64 51.94 34.38
CA ASN A 536 -30.73 51.59 35.29
C ASN A 536 -31.99 52.38 34.93
N GLY A 537 -33.13 51.70 34.82
CA GLY A 537 -34.41 52.30 34.37
C GLY A 537 -34.54 52.55 32.86
N VAL A 538 -33.57 52.13 32.03
CA VAL A 538 -33.61 52.28 30.56
C VAL A 538 -33.84 50.91 29.89
N VAL A 539 -34.55 50.96 28.75
CA VAL A 539 -34.79 49.83 27.84
C VAL A 539 -33.46 49.24 27.34
N ASP A 540 -33.41 47.93 27.15
CA ASP A 540 -32.27 47.25 26.57
C ASP A 540 -32.14 47.49 25.06
N GLU A 541 -30.92 47.74 24.60
CA GLU A 541 -30.64 47.87 23.18
C GLU A 541 -30.40 46.48 22.58
N ILE A 542 -31.37 45.97 21.83
CA ILE A 542 -31.16 44.82 20.95
C ILE A 542 -30.18 45.26 19.86
N ARG A 543 -29.01 44.60 19.81
CA ARG A 543 -28.00 44.83 18.78
C ARG A 543 -27.61 43.52 18.13
N ASP A 544 -27.67 43.52 16.81
CA ASP A 544 -27.00 42.54 15.98
C ASP A 544 -25.47 42.68 16.15
N ASN A 545 -24.77 41.58 16.48
CA ASN A 545 -23.32 41.58 16.70
C ASN A 545 -22.73 40.24 16.28
N ASN A 546 -21.61 40.27 15.55
CA ASN A 546 -20.98 39.02 15.17
C ASN A 546 -20.44 38.25 16.37
N TYR A 547 -20.35 36.94 16.18
CA TYR A 547 -19.96 35.96 17.18
C TYR A 547 -18.68 36.32 17.95
N TYR A 548 -17.63 36.72 17.22
CA TYR A 548 -16.37 37.16 17.79
C TYR A 548 -16.53 38.41 18.67
N THR A 549 -17.32 39.40 18.23
CA THR A 549 -17.59 40.63 18.99
C THR A 549 -18.32 40.33 20.30
N ILE A 550 -19.24 39.35 20.31
CA ILE A 550 -19.90 38.92 21.53
C ILE A 550 -18.94 38.18 22.46
N MET A 551 -18.15 37.23 21.97
CA MET A 551 -17.12 36.55 22.78
C MET A 551 -16.10 37.53 23.39
N PHE A 552 -15.68 38.56 22.64
CA PHE A 552 -14.78 39.59 23.16
C PHE A 552 -15.46 40.52 24.20
N LYS A 553 -16.76 40.83 24.05
CA LYS A 553 -17.54 41.53 25.08
C LYS A 553 -17.68 40.68 26.35
N ILE A 554 -18.00 39.39 26.21
CA ILE A 554 -18.08 38.41 27.31
C ILE A 554 -16.77 38.39 28.08
N TYR A 555 -15.62 38.18 27.42
CA TYR A 555 -14.31 38.22 28.04
C TYR A 555 -14.06 39.54 28.80
N ARG A 556 -14.31 40.70 28.16
CA ARG A 556 -14.13 42.00 28.83
C ARG A 556 -15.03 42.20 30.04
N TYR A 557 -16.28 41.75 29.97
CA TYR A 557 -17.25 41.86 31.06
C TYR A 557 -16.92 40.87 32.19
N SER A 558 -16.40 39.70 31.84
CA SER A 558 -15.82 38.72 32.78
C SER A 558 -14.71 39.35 33.63
N THR A 559 -13.74 40.00 32.97
CA THR A 559 -12.64 40.69 33.66
C THR A 559 -13.13 41.84 34.53
N LEU A 560 -14.17 42.58 34.11
CA LEU A 560 -14.80 43.60 34.96
C LEU A 560 -15.51 43.02 36.19
N ILE A 561 -16.11 41.83 36.09
CA ILE A 561 -16.67 41.11 37.25
C ILE A 561 -15.55 40.69 38.20
N TYR A 562 -14.52 39.98 37.72
CA TYR A 562 -13.43 39.51 38.58
C TYR A 562 -12.65 40.65 39.25
N ASN A 563 -12.48 41.78 38.57
CA ASN A 563 -11.88 42.97 39.19
C ASN A 563 -12.77 43.53 40.30
N LYS A 564 -14.09 43.62 40.10
CA LYS A 564 -15.02 44.10 41.14
C LYS A 564 -15.09 43.17 42.36
N LEU A 565 -14.95 41.86 42.19
CA LEU A 565 -14.99 40.94 43.34
C LEU A 565 -13.87 41.21 44.34
N GLN A 566 -12.69 41.67 43.90
CA GLN A 566 -11.54 41.99 44.76
C GLN A 566 -11.77 43.19 45.70
N HIS A 567 -12.93 43.85 45.60
CA HIS A 567 -13.28 45.10 46.25
C HIS A 567 -14.53 44.89 47.12
N PRO A 568 -14.39 44.75 48.45
CA PRO A 568 -15.50 44.49 49.37
C PRO A 568 -16.66 45.48 49.27
N GLU A 569 -16.40 46.72 48.85
CA GLU A 569 -17.40 47.76 48.59
C GLU A 569 -18.43 47.42 47.49
N TYR A 570 -18.19 46.37 46.69
CA TYR A 570 -19.15 45.85 45.70
C TYR A 570 -19.87 44.56 46.14
N LEU A 571 -19.60 44.03 47.35
CA LEU A 571 -20.25 42.83 47.88
C LEU A 571 -21.58 43.19 48.57
N THR A 572 -22.50 43.74 47.77
CA THR A 572 -23.79 44.30 48.21
C THR A 572 -24.93 43.85 47.29
N PRO A 573 -26.21 43.91 47.72
CA PRO A 573 -27.38 43.57 46.89
C PRO A 573 -27.40 44.23 45.50
N GLU A 574 -26.87 45.45 45.36
CA GLU A 574 -26.77 46.15 44.06
C GLU A 574 -25.94 45.41 43.00
N PHE A 575 -25.09 44.47 43.41
CA PHE A 575 -24.24 43.69 42.51
C PHE A 575 -25.04 42.82 41.54
N LEU A 576 -26.15 42.22 42.02
CA LEU A 576 -27.13 41.48 41.20
C LEU A 576 -27.60 42.32 40.02
N HIS A 577 -27.96 43.58 40.30
CA HIS A 577 -28.55 44.50 39.33
C HIS A 577 -27.52 45.36 38.58
N SER A 578 -26.23 45.05 38.74
CA SER A 578 -25.17 45.77 38.04
C SER A 578 -25.27 45.58 36.52
N LYS A 579 -25.01 46.65 35.76
CA LYS A 579 -25.06 46.66 34.28
C LYS A 579 -24.29 45.51 33.62
N VAL A 580 -23.22 45.03 34.24
CA VAL A 580 -22.39 43.93 33.73
C VAL A 580 -23.06 42.58 33.96
N MET A 581 -23.73 42.37 35.11
CA MET A 581 -24.52 41.15 35.36
C MET A 581 -25.82 41.11 34.54
N ARG A 582 -26.53 42.24 34.38
CA ARG A 582 -27.71 42.34 33.50
C ARG A 582 -27.42 41.81 32.08
N PHE A 583 -26.23 42.08 31.54
CA PHE A 583 -25.83 41.56 30.22
C PHE A 583 -25.79 40.01 30.19
N PHE A 584 -25.30 39.35 31.24
CA PHE A 584 -25.27 37.87 31.26
C PHE A 584 -26.65 37.26 31.51
N VAL A 585 -27.46 37.84 32.41
CA VAL A 585 -28.78 37.32 32.79
C VAL A 585 -29.80 37.49 31.67
N GLU A 586 -29.88 38.67 31.04
CA GLU A 586 -30.82 38.92 29.94
C GLU A 586 -30.54 38.02 28.74
N ASN A 587 -29.28 37.93 28.29
CA ASN A 587 -28.91 37.08 27.16
C ASN A 587 -28.98 35.56 27.48
N ALA A 588 -29.14 35.16 28.74
CA ALA A 588 -29.39 33.76 29.12
C ALA A 588 -30.81 33.27 28.80
N LYS A 589 -31.77 34.19 28.64
CA LYS A 589 -33.16 33.85 28.29
C LYS A 589 -33.25 33.10 26.95
N GLY A 590 -32.45 33.49 25.96
CA GLY A 590 -32.38 32.83 24.66
C GLY A 590 -31.18 33.24 23.80
N GLU A 591 -30.92 34.54 23.69
CA GLU A 591 -29.96 35.17 22.76
C GLU A 591 -28.61 34.43 22.63
N PHE A 592 -27.90 34.19 23.75
CA PHE A 592 -26.62 33.47 23.69
C PHE A 592 -26.82 32.01 23.29
N GLY A 593 -27.86 31.33 23.80
CA GLY A 593 -28.16 29.97 23.42
C GLY A 593 -28.32 29.79 21.91
N GLU A 594 -29.08 30.68 21.26
CA GLU A 594 -29.23 30.67 19.81
C GLU A 594 -27.92 31.01 19.10
N LEU A 595 -27.24 32.09 19.47
CA LEU A 595 -25.95 32.52 18.91
C LEU A 595 -24.89 31.39 18.93
N PHE A 596 -24.70 30.74 20.08
CA PHE A 596 -23.68 29.70 20.24
C PHE A 596 -24.08 28.40 19.53
N LEU A 597 -25.34 27.97 19.61
CA LEU A 597 -25.81 26.80 18.85
C LEU A 597 -25.75 27.03 17.33
N LYS A 598 -26.05 28.25 16.85
CA LYS A 598 -25.96 28.63 15.44
C LYS A 598 -24.51 28.64 14.94
N SER A 599 -23.56 29.13 15.75
CA SER A 599 -22.12 29.05 15.43
C SER A 599 -21.60 27.61 15.29
N LEU A 600 -22.14 26.69 16.09
CA LEU A 600 -21.86 25.26 16.02
C LEU A 600 -22.41 24.64 14.72
N PHE A 601 -23.64 24.97 14.32
CA PHE A 601 -24.20 24.52 13.02
C PHE A 601 -23.47 25.14 11.81
N GLN A 602 -23.08 26.41 11.88
CA GLN A 602 -22.25 27.07 10.85
C GLN A 602 -20.88 26.35 10.71
N THR A 603 -20.28 25.92 11.83
CA THR A 603 -19.05 25.12 11.84
C THR A 603 -19.28 23.73 11.22
N GLU A 604 -20.39 23.08 11.54
CA GLU A 604 -20.80 21.80 10.95
C GLU A 604 -20.92 21.89 9.42
N ASP A 605 -21.66 22.89 8.93
CA ASP A 605 -21.90 23.10 7.50
C ASP A 605 -20.64 23.58 6.77
N TYR A 606 -19.75 24.33 7.42
CA TYR A 606 -18.41 24.63 6.89
C TYR A 606 -17.60 23.33 6.65
N ILE A 607 -17.50 22.45 7.65
CA ILE A 607 -16.79 21.16 7.53
C ILE A 607 -17.43 20.25 6.48
N LYS A 608 -18.78 20.14 6.47
CA LYS A 608 -19.52 19.44 5.39
C LYS A 608 -19.20 20.03 4.03
N SER A 609 -19.10 21.36 3.88
CA SER A 609 -18.80 22.01 2.61
C SER A 609 -17.40 21.65 2.09
N LEU A 610 -16.40 21.59 2.98
CA LEU A 610 -15.03 21.18 2.65
C LEU A 610 -14.97 19.71 2.21
N ILE A 611 -15.61 18.81 2.96
CA ILE A 611 -15.70 17.38 2.62
C ILE A 611 -16.41 17.18 1.27
N ASN A 612 -17.50 17.92 1.03
CA ASN A 612 -18.21 17.90 -0.25
C ASN A 612 -17.35 18.44 -1.40
N ARG A 613 -16.67 19.57 -1.22
CA ARG A 613 -15.77 20.18 -2.22
C ARG A 613 -14.62 19.25 -2.58
N HIS A 614 -13.98 18.61 -1.60
CA HIS A 614 -12.95 17.60 -1.83
C HIS A 614 -13.49 16.39 -2.60
N ALA A 615 -14.67 15.87 -2.23
CA ALA A 615 -15.31 14.77 -2.96
C ALA A 615 -15.61 15.14 -4.43
N ILE A 616 -16.10 16.36 -4.69
CA ILE A 616 -16.36 16.87 -6.05
C ILE A 616 -15.05 16.96 -6.86
N ILE A 617 -13.98 17.49 -6.28
CA ILE A 617 -12.65 17.56 -6.92
C ILE A 617 -12.14 16.15 -7.26
N PHE A 618 -12.20 15.21 -6.31
CA PHE A 618 -11.79 13.83 -6.51
C PHE A 618 -12.55 13.14 -7.65
N TYR A 619 -13.89 13.23 -7.66
CA TYR A 619 -14.70 12.65 -8.73
C TYR A 619 -14.49 13.37 -10.08
N GLY A 620 -14.28 14.68 -10.09
CA GLY A 620 -13.95 15.44 -11.29
C GLY A 620 -12.65 14.96 -11.94
N VAL A 621 -11.59 14.79 -11.16
CA VAL A 621 -10.29 14.24 -11.65
C VAL A 621 -10.47 12.79 -12.14
N ALA A 622 -11.23 11.96 -11.44
CA ALA A 622 -11.50 10.57 -11.85
C ALA A 622 -12.30 10.48 -13.16
N ILE A 623 -13.30 11.34 -13.36
CA ILE A 623 -14.09 11.41 -14.60
C ILE A 623 -13.22 11.95 -15.75
N PHE A 624 -12.48 13.04 -15.54
CA PHE A 624 -11.61 13.63 -16.57
C PHE A 624 -10.53 12.65 -17.06
N THR A 625 -9.86 11.95 -16.14
CA THR A 625 -8.84 10.95 -16.51
C THR A 625 -9.46 9.76 -17.24
N THR A 626 -10.63 9.28 -16.81
CA THR A 626 -11.38 8.21 -17.50
C THR A 626 -11.77 8.61 -18.93
N LEU A 627 -12.36 9.80 -19.11
CA LEU A 627 -12.74 10.33 -20.43
C LEU A 627 -11.51 10.53 -21.33
N SER A 628 -10.38 10.96 -20.78
CA SER A 628 -9.13 11.13 -21.52
C SER A 628 -8.56 9.81 -22.02
N ILE A 629 -8.60 8.75 -21.20
CA ILE A 629 -8.19 7.39 -21.60
C ILE A 629 -9.10 6.86 -22.72
N ILE A 630 -10.42 7.04 -22.59
CA ILE A 630 -11.40 6.68 -23.64
C ILE A 630 -11.09 7.44 -24.94
N SER A 631 -10.85 8.75 -24.86
CA SER A 631 -10.50 9.60 -26.01
C SER A 631 -9.25 9.10 -26.74
N ILE A 632 -8.18 8.77 -26.01
CA ILE A 632 -6.95 8.22 -26.61
C ILE A 632 -7.23 6.90 -27.33
N ILE A 633 -8.02 6.00 -26.74
CA ILE A 633 -8.36 4.71 -27.35
C ILE A 633 -9.14 4.92 -28.65
N PHE A 634 -10.21 5.71 -28.62
CA PHE A 634 -11.11 5.86 -29.77
C PHE A 634 -10.58 6.78 -30.88
N PHE A 635 -9.91 7.88 -30.56
CA PHE A 635 -9.44 8.85 -31.58
C PHE A 635 -8.00 8.63 -32.03
N ILE A 636 -7.16 7.94 -31.24
CA ILE A 636 -5.72 7.81 -31.55
C ILE A 636 -5.32 6.35 -31.77
N VAL A 637 -5.67 5.43 -30.87
CA VAL A 637 -5.26 4.02 -30.97
C VAL A 637 -6.00 3.31 -32.10
N ILE A 638 -7.33 3.26 -32.06
CA ILE A 638 -8.15 2.54 -33.04
C ILE A 638 -7.92 3.04 -34.49
N PRO A 639 -7.95 4.35 -34.80
CA PRO A 639 -7.83 4.81 -36.19
C PRO A 639 -6.45 4.55 -36.80
N ASN A 640 -5.39 4.57 -36.00
CA ASN A 640 -4.04 4.32 -36.49
C ASN A 640 -3.69 2.83 -36.55
N ILE A 641 -4.24 1.97 -35.66
CA ILE A 641 -4.22 0.51 -35.86
C ILE A 641 -4.93 0.17 -37.18
N ASN A 642 -6.14 0.72 -37.41
CA ASN A 642 -6.88 0.50 -38.66
C ASN A 642 -6.10 0.99 -39.89
N LYS A 643 -5.38 2.11 -39.80
CA LYS A 643 -4.52 2.61 -40.89
C LYS A 643 -3.31 1.71 -41.14
N SER A 644 -2.68 1.18 -40.08
CA SER A 644 -1.55 0.24 -40.18
C SER A 644 -2.00 -1.10 -40.76
N ASN A 645 -3.14 -1.63 -40.32
CA ASN A 645 -3.69 -2.89 -40.83
C ASN A 645 -4.06 -2.76 -42.31
N LYS A 646 -4.70 -1.64 -42.72
CA LYS A 646 -4.94 -1.34 -44.15
C LYS A 646 -3.63 -1.29 -44.97
N TYR A 647 -2.56 -0.73 -44.42
CA TYR A 647 -1.25 -0.71 -45.09
C TYR A 647 -0.68 -2.12 -45.28
N ILE A 648 -0.70 -2.96 -44.24
CA ILE A 648 -0.23 -4.36 -44.28
C ILE A 648 -1.08 -5.18 -45.28
N ILE A 649 -2.40 -5.04 -45.25
CA ILE A 649 -3.34 -5.68 -46.19
C ILE A 649 -3.01 -5.29 -47.63
N SER A 650 -2.76 -4.01 -47.92
CA SER A 650 -2.39 -3.56 -49.26
C SER A 650 -0.99 -4.01 -49.69
N ALA A 651 -0.02 -4.09 -48.77
CA ALA A 651 1.31 -4.63 -49.06
C ALA A 651 1.24 -6.13 -49.40
N ILE A 652 0.45 -6.92 -48.67
CA ILE A 652 0.20 -8.34 -48.96
C ILE A 652 -0.50 -8.50 -50.32
N LYS A 653 -1.44 -7.62 -50.67
CA LYS A 653 -2.09 -7.61 -51.99
C LYS A 653 -1.13 -7.34 -53.17
N LEU A 654 0.06 -6.78 -52.96
CA LEU A 654 1.06 -6.68 -54.03
C LEU A 654 1.57 -8.06 -54.48
N TYR A 655 1.65 -9.04 -53.58
CA TYR A 655 2.13 -10.39 -53.91
C TYR A 655 1.20 -11.12 -54.90
N LYS A 656 -0.11 -10.77 -54.94
CA LYS A 656 -1.04 -11.27 -55.98
C LYS A 656 -0.66 -10.85 -57.41
N SER A 657 0.27 -9.90 -57.58
CA SER A 657 0.80 -9.50 -58.89
C SER A 657 2.06 -10.26 -59.34
N LEU A 658 2.52 -11.24 -58.56
CA LEU A 658 3.65 -12.10 -58.91
C LEU A 658 3.18 -13.37 -59.65
N PRO A 659 4.01 -13.96 -60.53
CA PRO A 659 3.71 -15.26 -61.14
C PRO A 659 3.54 -16.36 -60.10
N SER A 660 2.58 -17.27 -60.30
CA SER A 660 2.35 -18.42 -59.42
C SER A 660 3.55 -19.36 -59.29
N ASN A 661 4.40 -19.39 -60.32
CA ASN A 661 5.58 -20.26 -60.39
C ASN A 661 6.69 -19.79 -59.43
N TYR A 662 6.86 -18.48 -59.28
CA TYR A 662 7.85 -17.89 -58.36
C TYR A 662 7.68 -18.39 -56.92
N PHE A 663 6.43 -18.49 -56.45
CA PHE A 663 6.14 -19.03 -55.11
C PHE A 663 6.45 -20.53 -54.98
N HIS A 664 6.34 -21.30 -56.07
CA HIS A 664 6.76 -22.71 -56.08
C HIS A 664 8.28 -22.84 -56.09
N GLU A 665 8.97 -22.07 -56.95
CA GLU A 665 10.43 -22.04 -57.04
C GLU A 665 11.05 -21.67 -55.68
N GLN A 666 10.59 -20.59 -55.03
CA GLN A 666 11.04 -20.22 -53.68
C GLN A 666 10.63 -21.23 -52.58
N SER A 667 9.42 -21.80 -52.65
CA SER A 667 8.99 -22.83 -51.69
C SER A 667 9.80 -24.13 -51.81
N ASN A 668 10.34 -24.42 -53.00
CA ASN A 668 11.23 -25.54 -53.23
C ASN A 668 12.64 -25.18 -52.74
N GLU A 669 13.18 -24.00 -53.10
CA GLU A 669 14.49 -23.53 -52.65
C GLU A 669 14.63 -23.56 -51.11
N TYR A 670 13.61 -23.11 -50.36
CA TYR A 670 13.61 -23.23 -48.89
C TYR A 670 13.52 -24.68 -48.40
N THR A 671 12.91 -25.58 -49.17
CA THR A 671 12.89 -27.02 -48.85
C THR A 671 14.26 -27.66 -49.09
N ASP A 672 14.93 -27.27 -50.16
CA ASP A 672 16.27 -27.74 -50.50
C ASP A 672 17.30 -27.24 -49.45
N GLN A 673 17.21 -25.96 -49.04
CA GLN A 673 17.99 -25.39 -47.94
C GLN A 673 17.69 -26.03 -46.57
N ILE A 674 16.45 -26.47 -46.32
CA ILE A 674 16.11 -27.26 -45.12
C ILE A 674 16.82 -28.60 -45.17
N SER A 675 16.74 -29.31 -46.30
CA SER A 675 17.40 -30.61 -46.48
C SER A 675 18.92 -30.49 -46.32
N GLU A 676 19.54 -29.48 -46.96
CA GLU A 676 20.96 -29.16 -46.83
C GLU A 676 21.36 -28.93 -45.36
N ILE A 677 20.58 -28.20 -44.57
CA ILE A 677 20.89 -27.93 -43.16
C ILE A 677 20.63 -29.17 -42.27
N CYS A 678 19.64 -30.00 -42.58
CA CYS A 678 19.44 -31.27 -41.87
C CYS A 678 20.58 -32.26 -42.16
N GLU A 679 20.98 -32.42 -43.42
CA GLU A 679 22.03 -33.34 -43.86
C GLU A 679 23.43 -32.92 -43.38
N ASN A 680 23.73 -31.62 -43.32
CA ASN A 680 25.04 -31.14 -42.85
C ASN A 680 25.21 -31.14 -41.31
N TYR A 681 24.14 -31.32 -40.51
CA TYR A 681 24.20 -31.10 -39.06
C TYR A 681 23.44 -32.12 -38.18
N ASP A 682 22.76 -33.14 -38.72
CA ASP A 682 22.04 -34.19 -37.97
C ASP A 682 21.00 -33.64 -36.95
N VAL A 683 20.02 -32.84 -37.41
CA VAL A 683 18.98 -32.23 -36.54
C VAL A 683 17.55 -32.46 -37.07
N GLU A 684 16.65 -32.94 -36.21
CA GLU A 684 15.20 -33.05 -36.46
C GLU A 684 14.42 -31.79 -35.99
N ASP A 685 13.32 -31.43 -36.66
CA ASP A 685 12.47 -30.26 -36.33
C ASP A 685 11.35 -30.62 -35.32
N GLU A 686 11.54 -30.21 -34.06
CA GLU A 686 10.66 -30.59 -32.93
C GLU A 686 9.43 -29.67 -32.72
N GLY A 687 9.40 -28.46 -33.30
CA GLY A 687 8.29 -27.50 -33.16
C GLY A 687 8.08 -26.84 -31.78
N ILE A 688 7.49 -25.63 -31.74
CA ILE A 688 7.49 -24.77 -30.52
C ILE A 688 6.10 -24.26 -30.09
N GLY A 689 5.60 -24.76 -28.96
CA GLY A 689 4.24 -24.50 -28.43
C GLY A 689 4.00 -23.15 -27.70
N LYS A 690 2.71 -22.79 -27.53
CA LYS A 690 2.20 -21.49 -27.02
C LYS A 690 1.56 -21.61 -25.61
N LYS A 691 1.48 -20.50 -24.83
CA LYS A 691 0.84 -20.45 -23.47
C LYS A 691 -0.08 -19.22 -23.27
N LYS A 692 -1.13 -19.35 -22.44
CA LYS A 692 -2.15 -18.32 -22.05
C LYS A 692 -2.00 -17.85 -20.58
N LYS A 693 -2.52 -16.65 -20.23
CA LYS A 693 -3.10 -16.37 -18.88
C LYS A 693 -4.13 -15.19 -18.88
N ARG A 694 -4.69 -14.87 -17.69
CA ARG A 694 -5.95 -14.13 -17.42
C ARG A 694 -5.80 -12.60 -17.15
N SER A 695 -6.93 -11.94 -16.85
CA SER A 695 -7.21 -10.49 -16.69
C SER A 695 -7.16 -9.93 -15.24
N LYS A 696 -7.80 -8.73 -15.00
CA LYS A 696 -8.15 -8.01 -13.72
C LYS A 696 -7.27 -6.72 -13.41
N PHE A 697 -7.58 -5.61 -12.68
CA PHE A 697 -8.68 -5.15 -11.75
C PHE A 697 -8.80 -3.57 -11.38
N SER A 698 -9.97 -2.98 -10.92
CA SER A 698 -10.23 -1.63 -10.21
C SER A 698 -11.69 -1.30 -9.63
N SER A 699 -11.92 -0.67 -8.43
CA SER A 699 -13.21 -0.11 -7.83
C SER A 699 -13.05 0.66 -6.46
N ILE A 700 -13.87 1.69 -6.11
CA ILE A 700 -13.82 2.55 -4.87
C ILE A 700 -15.21 3.16 -4.51
N LYS A 701 -15.69 3.22 -3.24
CA LYS A 701 -16.89 4.05 -2.88
C LYS A 701 -17.21 4.47 -1.40
N MET A 702 -16.53 4.01 -0.34
CA MET A 702 -17.16 4.03 1.02
C MET A 702 -16.96 5.28 1.92
N TYR A 703 -15.83 6.00 1.80
CA TYR A 703 -15.39 7.07 2.73
C TYR A 703 -16.44 8.12 3.14
N LYS A 704 -17.21 8.67 2.18
CA LYS A 704 -17.95 9.93 2.37
C LYS A 704 -19.01 9.86 3.48
N THR A 705 -19.72 8.74 3.61
CA THR A 705 -20.87 8.64 4.52
C THR A 705 -20.43 8.64 5.99
N GLU A 706 -19.32 7.96 6.29
CA GLU A 706 -18.83 7.70 7.65
C GLU A 706 -18.47 8.99 8.40
N CYS A 707 -17.62 9.85 7.80
CA CYS A 707 -17.24 11.11 8.42
C CYS A 707 -18.39 12.11 8.55
N LEU A 708 -19.31 12.15 7.58
CA LEU A 708 -20.48 13.04 7.65
C LEU A 708 -21.42 12.63 8.78
N ASN A 709 -21.72 11.33 8.90
CA ASN A 709 -22.57 10.81 9.97
C ASN A 709 -21.93 11.06 11.35
N LEU A 710 -20.61 10.89 11.50
CA LEU A 710 -19.91 11.16 12.75
C LEU A 710 -19.87 12.67 13.08
N THR A 711 -19.68 13.54 12.08
CA THR A 711 -19.73 15.01 12.28
C THR A 711 -21.12 15.43 12.81
N ASN A 712 -22.19 14.97 12.14
CA ASN A 712 -23.58 15.25 12.53
C ASN A 712 -23.87 14.77 13.97
N PHE A 713 -23.40 13.57 14.34
CA PHE A 713 -23.55 13.02 15.69
C PHE A 713 -22.84 13.88 16.74
N LEU A 714 -21.55 14.18 16.53
CA LEU A 714 -20.74 14.95 17.50
C LEU A 714 -21.33 16.34 17.75
N VAL A 715 -21.77 17.01 16.69
CA VAL A 715 -22.41 18.32 16.77
C VAL A 715 -23.70 18.26 17.59
N ASN A 716 -24.56 17.24 17.38
CA ASN A 716 -25.78 17.13 18.16
C ASN A 716 -25.55 16.61 19.59
N SER A 717 -24.51 15.81 19.82
CA SER A 717 -24.05 15.45 21.17
C SER A 717 -23.60 16.69 21.96
N ALA A 718 -22.86 17.61 21.34
CA ALA A 718 -22.38 18.85 21.97
C ALA A 718 -23.51 19.78 22.45
N ARG A 719 -24.66 19.76 21.76
CA ARG A 719 -25.86 20.51 22.18
C ARG A 719 -26.35 20.11 23.58
N ARG A 720 -26.10 18.85 24.00
CA ARG A 720 -26.46 18.38 25.35
C ARG A 720 -25.72 19.16 26.44
N SER A 721 -24.44 19.44 26.24
CA SER A 721 -23.61 20.25 27.16
C SER A 721 -24.16 21.65 27.39
N TYR A 722 -24.73 22.29 26.35
CA TYR A 722 -25.42 23.57 26.50
C TYR A 722 -26.69 23.44 27.34
N TYR A 723 -27.59 22.52 27.00
CA TYR A 723 -28.88 22.42 27.68
C TYR A 723 -28.73 22.01 29.15
N LEU A 724 -27.77 21.15 29.50
CA LEU A 724 -27.43 20.85 30.90
C LEU A 724 -27.17 22.13 31.70
N PHE A 725 -26.25 22.99 31.24
CA PHE A 725 -25.91 24.21 31.97
C PHE A 725 -27.00 25.29 31.90
N ALA A 726 -27.76 25.37 30.80
CA ALA A 726 -28.95 26.23 30.75
C ALA A 726 -30.02 25.80 31.75
N ILE A 727 -30.25 24.49 31.91
CA ILE A 727 -31.15 23.93 32.94
C ILE A 727 -30.59 24.25 34.34
N ASN A 728 -29.31 24.01 34.60
CA ASN A 728 -28.67 24.29 35.90
C ASN A 728 -28.82 25.76 36.30
N LEU A 729 -28.72 26.69 35.35
CA LEU A 729 -29.00 28.11 35.56
C LEU A 729 -30.48 28.35 35.90
N PHE A 730 -31.44 27.83 35.13
CA PHE A 730 -32.86 28.07 35.44
C PHE A 730 -33.33 27.35 36.72
N CYS A 731 -32.72 26.23 37.10
CA CYS A 731 -32.91 25.63 38.43
C CYS A 731 -32.54 26.60 39.56
N ILE A 732 -31.53 27.46 39.36
CA ILE A 732 -31.15 28.53 40.29
C ILE A 732 -32.14 29.69 40.21
N GLU A 733 -32.52 30.16 39.00
CA GLU A 733 -33.46 31.29 38.84
C GLU A 733 -34.82 31.05 39.49
N VAL A 734 -35.29 29.79 39.58
CA VAL A 734 -36.54 29.45 40.30
C VAL A 734 -36.42 29.62 41.82
N PHE A 735 -35.23 29.72 42.41
CA PHE A 735 -35.08 30.21 43.79
C PHE A 735 -35.01 31.74 43.85
N VAL A 736 -34.32 32.38 42.90
CA VAL A 736 -34.09 33.83 42.93
C VAL A 736 -35.37 34.62 42.59
N LYS A 737 -36.17 34.13 41.63
CA LYS A 737 -37.43 34.76 41.15
C LYS A 737 -37.29 36.26 40.89
N ASP A 738 -36.16 36.64 40.29
CA ASP A 738 -35.67 38.03 40.19
C ASP A 738 -36.57 38.92 39.33
N ARG A 739 -37.47 39.67 39.96
CA ARG A 739 -38.47 40.51 39.27
C ARG A 739 -37.90 41.76 38.59
N ASN A 740 -36.60 42.02 38.71
CA ASN A 740 -35.92 43.01 37.87
C ASN A 740 -35.51 42.44 36.50
N TYR A 741 -35.59 41.12 36.31
CA TYR A 741 -35.27 40.42 35.05
C TYR A 741 -36.42 39.55 34.53
N TYR A 742 -37.11 38.78 35.38
CA TYR A 742 -38.08 37.75 34.98
C TYR A 742 -39.50 38.11 35.36
N GLN A 743 -40.44 37.96 34.41
CA GLN A 743 -41.87 38.04 34.71
C GLN A 743 -42.31 36.90 35.64
N GLU A 744 -43.44 37.03 36.34
CA GLU A 744 -43.85 35.99 37.29
C GLU A 744 -44.17 34.65 36.59
N GLY A 745 -43.41 33.60 36.97
CA GLY A 745 -43.47 32.28 36.33
C GLY A 745 -42.64 32.14 35.05
N GLU A 746 -41.89 33.17 34.65
CA GLU A 746 -41.02 33.09 33.45
C GLU A 746 -39.81 32.19 33.67
N GLU A 747 -39.21 32.23 34.86
CA GLU A 747 -38.15 31.33 35.30
C GLU A 747 -38.57 29.85 35.18
N GLU A 748 -39.80 29.52 35.61
CA GLU A 748 -40.38 28.18 35.56
C GLU A 748 -40.71 27.76 34.11
N ARG A 749 -41.25 28.69 33.30
CA ARG A 749 -41.52 28.53 31.87
C ARG A 749 -40.25 28.21 31.08
N LEU A 750 -39.16 28.92 31.34
CA LEU A 750 -37.87 28.72 30.66
C LEU A 750 -37.24 27.38 31.06
N LEU A 751 -37.27 27.01 32.35
CA LEU A 751 -36.81 25.70 32.82
C LEU A 751 -37.53 24.54 32.12
N MET A 752 -38.87 24.60 32.06
CA MET A 752 -39.73 23.60 31.41
C MET A 752 -39.52 23.51 29.88
N ASP A 753 -39.22 24.64 29.21
CA ASP A 753 -38.85 24.66 27.78
C ASP A 753 -37.50 23.96 27.53
N ARG A 754 -36.49 24.26 28.35
CA ARG A 754 -35.17 23.63 28.22
C ARG A 754 -35.22 22.13 28.57
N TYR A 755 -36.00 21.73 29.58
CA TYR A 755 -36.28 20.32 29.89
C TYR A 755 -36.84 19.58 28.67
N LYS A 756 -37.94 20.06 28.07
CA LYS A 756 -38.59 19.41 26.91
C LYS A 756 -37.67 19.34 25.69
N THR A 757 -36.92 20.41 25.43
CA THR A 757 -35.97 20.47 24.31
C THR A 757 -34.81 19.49 24.50
N PHE A 758 -34.35 19.31 25.74
CA PHE A 758 -33.28 18.38 26.10
C PHE A 758 -33.73 16.92 26.06
N GLU A 759 -34.93 16.62 26.58
CA GLU A 759 -35.56 15.29 26.48
C GLU A 759 -35.72 14.87 25.02
N ALA A 760 -36.25 15.73 24.17
CA ALA A 760 -36.40 15.47 22.73
C ALA A 760 -35.05 15.25 22.03
N LEU A 761 -34.03 16.06 22.35
CA LEU A 761 -32.68 15.89 21.81
C LEU A 761 -32.08 14.52 22.16
N GLU A 762 -32.21 14.06 23.41
CA GLU A 762 -31.68 12.77 23.83
C GLU A 762 -32.41 11.60 23.18
N GLN A 763 -33.75 11.65 23.07
CA GLN A 763 -34.53 10.65 22.34
C GLN A 763 -34.07 10.55 20.88
N GLU A 764 -33.82 11.68 20.22
CA GLU A 764 -33.33 11.72 18.84
C GLU A 764 -31.90 11.19 18.70
N ILE A 765 -31.01 11.47 19.65
CA ILE A 765 -29.66 10.90 19.70
C ILE A 765 -29.70 9.38 19.89
N LYS A 766 -30.46 8.88 20.87
CA LYS A 766 -30.61 7.43 21.11
C LYS A 766 -31.24 6.69 19.93
N SER A 767 -32.14 7.34 19.18
CA SER A 767 -32.72 6.78 17.95
C SER A 767 -31.74 6.66 16.76
N GLY A 768 -30.53 7.23 16.88
CA GLY A 768 -29.56 7.28 15.78
C GLY A 768 -29.89 8.29 14.68
N LYS A 769 -30.89 9.18 14.86
CA LYS A 769 -31.33 10.20 13.88
C LYS A 769 -30.15 10.99 13.27
N TYR A 770 -29.13 11.27 14.08
CA TYR A 770 -27.99 12.08 13.71
C TYR A 770 -26.78 11.32 13.15
N GLY A 771 -26.86 9.99 12.96
CA GLY A 771 -25.74 9.20 12.42
C GLY A 771 -26.11 7.89 11.71
N GLY A 772 -27.39 7.49 11.70
CA GLY A 772 -27.85 6.21 11.17
C GLY A 772 -27.52 4.99 12.05
N THR A 773 -26.89 5.20 13.21
CA THR A 773 -26.53 4.22 14.23
C THR A 773 -26.69 4.87 15.61
N PRO A 774 -27.16 4.13 16.65
CA PRO A 774 -27.09 4.58 18.04
C PRO A 774 -25.64 4.79 18.51
N PRO A 775 -25.38 5.65 19.52
CA PRO A 775 -24.01 6.00 19.89
C PRO A 775 -23.17 4.82 20.39
N SER A 776 -23.82 3.85 21.03
CA SER A 776 -23.23 2.59 21.53
C SER A 776 -22.88 1.59 20.42
N GLU A 777 -23.42 1.74 19.21
CA GLU A 777 -23.04 0.94 18.03
C GLU A 777 -21.85 1.54 17.26
N ILE A 778 -21.46 2.79 17.54
CA ILE A 778 -20.34 3.43 16.83
C ILE A 778 -19.01 2.90 17.38
N ASP A 779 -18.28 2.13 16.56
CA ASP A 779 -17.04 1.42 16.93
C ASP A 779 -16.01 2.26 17.73
N VAL A 780 -15.90 3.57 17.47
CA VAL A 780 -14.97 4.45 18.21
C VAL A 780 -15.36 4.65 19.69
N PHE A 781 -16.66 4.68 20.02
CA PHE A 781 -17.14 4.96 21.38
C PHE A 781 -17.40 3.71 22.23
N GLN A 782 -17.20 2.51 21.67
CA GLN A 782 -17.37 1.25 22.43
C GLN A 782 -16.49 1.21 23.68
N ASN A 783 -15.32 1.85 23.70
CA ASN A 783 -14.48 1.93 24.89
C ASN A 783 -15.04 2.84 25.99
N LEU A 784 -15.86 3.85 25.64
CA LEU A 784 -16.56 4.70 26.61
C LEU A 784 -17.82 4.01 27.14
N TYR A 785 -18.56 3.30 26.27
CA TYR A 785 -19.79 2.61 26.66
C TYR A 785 -19.57 1.31 27.45
N ASN A 786 -18.40 0.67 27.34
CA ASN A 786 -18.08 -0.58 28.04
C ASN A 786 -17.14 -0.40 29.25
N ASN A 787 -16.77 0.84 29.62
CA ASN A 787 -15.92 1.08 30.78
C ASN A 787 -16.70 1.72 31.93
N ASN A 788 -16.52 1.19 33.14
CA ASN A 788 -17.18 1.63 34.37
C ASN A 788 -16.22 2.44 35.26
N ASP A 789 -15.25 3.13 34.65
CA ASP A 789 -14.35 4.08 35.31
C ASP A 789 -14.91 5.51 35.17
N CYS A 790 -14.36 6.45 35.95
CA CYS A 790 -14.65 7.87 35.78
C CYS A 790 -14.23 8.39 34.40
N VAL A 791 -15.20 8.74 33.55
CA VAL A 791 -14.95 9.30 32.21
C VAL A 791 -14.86 10.82 32.28
N ARG A 792 -13.64 11.35 32.27
CA ARG A 792 -13.33 12.80 32.16
C ARG A 792 -12.27 13.04 31.10
N HIS A 793 -12.24 14.25 30.52
CA HIS A 793 -11.12 14.70 29.69
C HIS A 793 -9.81 14.70 30.52
N PRO A 794 -8.63 14.32 29.98
CA PRO A 794 -7.43 14.09 30.79
C PRO A 794 -7.02 15.23 31.72
N PHE A 795 -7.16 16.49 31.30
CA PHE A 795 -6.88 17.68 32.13
C PHE A 795 -7.86 17.89 33.31
N SER A 796 -8.95 17.13 33.36
CA SER A 796 -9.96 17.14 34.43
C SER A 796 -10.05 15.80 35.18
N MET A 797 -9.13 14.85 34.95
CA MET A 797 -9.20 13.52 35.60
C MET A 797 -9.13 13.61 37.14
N TRP A 798 -8.38 14.57 37.68
CA TRP A 798 -8.30 14.87 39.12
C TRP A 798 -9.65 15.25 39.76
N LYS A 799 -10.67 15.61 38.97
CA LYS A 799 -12.03 15.84 39.48
C LYS A 799 -12.74 14.54 39.87
N CYS A 800 -12.33 13.40 39.32
CA CYS A 800 -12.82 12.08 39.73
C CYS A 800 -12.56 11.84 41.21
N ASP A 801 -11.34 12.16 41.65
CA ASP A 801 -10.86 11.97 43.03
C ASP A 801 -11.50 12.96 44.03
N LEU A 802 -12.19 13.99 43.54
CA LEU A 802 -12.90 15.01 44.32
C LEU A 802 -14.43 14.83 44.29
N ARG A 803 -14.95 13.73 43.75
CA ARG A 803 -16.38 13.41 43.82
C ARG A 803 -16.81 13.16 45.26
N VAL A 804 -17.80 13.91 45.72
CA VAL A 804 -18.46 13.71 47.02
C VAL A 804 -19.81 13.04 46.78
N TYR A 805 -19.87 11.74 47.03
CA TYR A 805 -21.09 10.93 46.89
C TYR A 805 -22.08 11.17 48.03
N ASP A 806 -23.36 10.98 47.74
CA ASP A 806 -24.48 11.07 48.69
C ASP A 806 -25.55 10.00 48.37
N GLU A 807 -26.72 10.09 49.01
CA GLU A 807 -27.82 9.12 48.83
C GLU A 807 -28.40 9.12 47.40
N TRP A 808 -28.30 10.24 46.66
CA TRP A 808 -28.86 10.38 45.32
C TRP A 808 -27.78 10.28 44.25
N TYR A 809 -26.63 10.93 44.45
CA TYR A 809 -25.46 10.85 43.58
C TYR A 809 -24.47 9.81 44.11
N THR A 810 -24.63 8.56 43.66
CA THR A 810 -23.81 7.41 44.06
C THR A 810 -22.61 7.20 43.15
N GLU A 811 -21.60 6.45 43.62
CA GLU A 811 -20.45 6.04 42.80
C GLU A 811 -20.86 5.17 41.60
N GLU A 812 -21.84 4.28 41.78
CA GLU A 812 -22.39 3.44 40.71
C GLU A 812 -23.02 4.30 39.59
N LEU A 813 -23.79 5.33 39.95
CA LEU A 813 -24.36 6.27 38.99
C LEU A 813 -23.26 7.11 38.30
N ALA A 814 -22.30 7.64 39.04
CA ALA A 814 -21.23 8.48 38.52
C ALA A 814 -20.25 7.72 37.58
N ASN A 815 -20.22 6.38 37.67
CA ASN A 815 -19.42 5.50 36.83
C ASN A 815 -20.26 4.71 35.80
N SER A 816 -21.56 5.03 35.66
CA SER A 816 -22.44 4.36 34.70
C SER A 816 -22.31 4.93 33.28
N PRO A 817 -22.72 4.18 32.24
CA PRO A 817 -22.83 4.69 30.88
C PRO A 817 -23.73 5.94 30.81
N ILE A 818 -23.35 6.91 29.97
CA ILE A 818 -24.09 8.17 29.76
C ILE A 818 -25.59 7.97 29.52
N ASP A 819 -25.99 6.93 28.78
CA ASP A 819 -27.39 6.62 28.50
C ASP A 819 -28.24 6.38 29.76
N TYR A 820 -27.64 5.91 30.86
CA TYR A 820 -28.30 5.74 32.16
C TYR A 820 -28.25 7.03 32.98
N MET A 821 -27.10 7.70 33.06
CA MET A 821 -26.97 9.00 33.74
C MET A 821 -27.94 10.05 33.20
N MET A 822 -28.17 10.06 31.88
CA MET A 822 -29.15 10.92 31.22
C MET A 822 -30.61 10.61 31.63
N VAL A 823 -30.94 9.35 31.92
CA VAL A 823 -32.28 8.95 32.38
C VAL A 823 -32.49 9.37 33.83
N GLU A 824 -31.52 9.15 34.72
CA GLU A 824 -31.62 9.59 36.11
C GLU A 824 -31.64 11.12 36.23
N TYR A 825 -30.86 11.84 35.40
CA TYR A 825 -30.93 13.31 35.31
C TYR A 825 -32.33 13.80 34.91
N LEU A 826 -32.90 13.26 33.81
CA LEU A 826 -34.24 13.66 33.35
C LEU A 826 -35.32 13.30 34.39
N THR A 827 -35.20 12.16 35.07
CA THR A 827 -36.10 11.75 36.15
C THR A 827 -36.03 12.72 37.34
N LYS A 828 -34.84 13.03 37.88
CA LYS A 828 -34.70 13.94 39.01
C LYS A 828 -35.01 15.41 38.68
N LEU A 829 -34.78 15.82 37.45
CA LEU A 829 -35.22 17.12 36.94
C LEU A 829 -36.75 17.20 36.82
N SER A 830 -37.40 16.11 36.42
CA SER A 830 -38.86 16.00 36.41
C SER A 830 -39.44 15.99 37.83
N GLU A 831 -38.82 15.27 38.78
CA GLU A 831 -39.19 15.34 40.21
C GLU A 831 -39.07 16.78 40.75
N PHE A 832 -37.95 17.47 40.49
CA PHE A 832 -37.74 18.87 40.86
C PHE A 832 -38.81 19.80 40.27
N LEU A 833 -39.14 19.64 38.97
CA LEU A 833 -40.21 20.41 38.30
C LEU A 833 -41.60 20.22 38.92
N ASN A 834 -41.83 19.14 39.68
CA ASN A 834 -43.06 18.92 40.45
C ASN A 834 -42.96 19.39 41.92
N GLN A 835 -41.80 19.89 42.36
CA GLN A 835 -41.49 20.28 43.74
C GLN A 835 -40.73 21.62 43.80
N LEU A 836 -41.12 22.58 42.97
CA LEU A 836 -40.47 23.90 42.90
C LEU A 836 -40.62 24.69 44.21
N PRO A 837 -39.60 25.47 44.63
CA PRO A 837 -39.67 26.27 45.85
C PRO A 837 -40.72 27.39 45.74
N GLU A 838 -41.67 27.41 46.69
CA GLU A 838 -42.67 28.50 46.80
C GLU A 838 -42.12 29.78 47.44
N LYS A 839 -41.06 29.65 48.25
CA LYS A 839 -40.46 30.75 49.03
C LYS A 839 -39.98 31.88 48.10
N LYS A 840 -40.29 33.12 48.50
CA LYS A 840 -39.81 34.37 47.89
C LYS A 840 -38.88 35.06 48.89
N TYR A 841 -37.87 35.77 48.39
CA TYR A 841 -36.82 36.44 49.17
C TYR A 841 -36.78 37.92 48.79
N ASP A 842 -36.46 38.81 49.73
CA ASP A 842 -36.17 40.21 49.42
C ASP A 842 -34.73 40.35 48.85
N LEU A 843 -34.63 40.53 47.54
CA LEU A 843 -33.36 40.74 46.83
C LEU A 843 -32.69 42.10 47.12
N THR A 844 -33.27 42.92 48.00
CA THR A 844 -32.61 44.10 48.58
C THR A 844 -32.01 43.84 49.97
N ASN A 845 -32.38 42.73 50.62
CA ASN A 845 -31.92 42.35 51.95
C ASN A 845 -30.77 41.31 51.88
N GLN A 846 -29.56 41.75 52.22
CA GLN A 846 -28.34 40.94 52.12
C GLN A 846 -28.41 39.59 52.88
N GLU A 847 -29.05 39.53 54.05
CA GLU A 847 -29.19 38.28 54.81
C GLU A 847 -30.26 37.34 54.22
N GLU A 848 -31.27 37.85 53.50
CA GLU A 848 -32.22 37.01 52.76
C GLU A 848 -31.61 36.47 51.46
N ILE A 849 -30.78 37.27 50.75
CA ILE A 849 -30.00 36.79 49.59
C ILE A 849 -29.00 35.71 50.02
N LYS A 850 -28.43 35.84 51.22
CA LYS A 850 -27.55 34.83 51.82
C LYS A 850 -28.31 33.57 52.23
N GLN A 851 -29.47 33.69 52.88
CA GLN A 851 -30.32 32.53 53.14
C GLN A 851 -30.76 31.84 51.83
N MET A 852 -31.08 32.61 50.78
CA MET A 852 -31.39 32.09 49.45
C MET A 852 -30.20 31.33 48.85
N TYR A 853 -28.98 31.85 48.96
CA TYR A 853 -27.76 31.15 48.53
C TYR A 853 -27.57 29.83 49.29
N ASP A 854 -27.74 29.85 50.61
CA ASP A 854 -27.65 28.66 51.45
C ASP A 854 -28.75 27.64 51.11
N ASP A 855 -29.99 28.09 50.90
CA ASP A 855 -31.14 27.25 50.50
C ASP A 855 -30.95 26.65 49.09
N ILE A 856 -30.32 27.39 48.14
CA ILE A 856 -29.92 26.87 46.82
C ILE A 856 -28.83 25.81 46.96
N MET A 857 -27.77 26.10 47.75
CA MET A 857 -26.63 25.20 47.91
C MET A 857 -26.95 23.96 48.76
N ALA A 858 -27.93 24.03 49.65
CA ALA A 858 -28.41 22.90 50.44
C ALA A 858 -29.46 22.04 49.72
N ASN A 859 -30.05 22.52 48.60
CA ASN A 859 -31.10 21.79 47.93
C ASN A 859 -30.57 20.49 47.25
N PRO A 860 -31.13 19.31 47.57
CA PRO A 860 -30.59 18.04 47.09
C PRO A 860 -30.82 17.82 45.59
N TYR A 861 -31.90 18.36 45.00
CA TYR A 861 -32.10 18.31 43.55
C TYR A 861 -31.06 19.17 42.83
N VAL A 862 -30.83 20.41 43.27
CA VAL A 862 -29.83 21.31 42.66
C VAL A 862 -28.42 20.71 42.77
N GLN A 863 -28.06 20.12 43.91
CA GLN A 863 -26.78 19.45 44.09
C GLN A 863 -26.64 18.20 43.20
N PHE A 864 -27.65 17.32 43.16
CA PHE A 864 -27.64 16.15 42.27
C PHE A 864 -27.48 16.57 40.80
N ILE A 865 -28.32 17.51 40.35
CA ILE A 865 -28.35 18.08 38.99
C ILE A 865 -26.98 18.67 38.63
N LYS A 866 -26.34 19.44 39.52
CA LYS A 866 -24.98 19.99 39.33
C LYS A 866 -23.92 18.89 39.22
N LYS A 867 -23.94 17.89 40.12
CA LYS A 867 -22.94 16.81 40.15
C LYS A 867 -23.00 15.92 38.91
N ILE A 868 -24.18 15.40 38.56
CA ILE A 868 -24.32 14.48 37.43
C ILE A 868 -24.15 15.19 36.07
N SER A 869 -24.50 16.48 35.96
CA SER A 869 -24.22 17.30 34.77
C SER A 869 -22.72 17.32 34.41
N GLU A 870 -21.84 17.39 35.41
CA GLU A 870 -20.39 17.40 35.21
C GLU A 870 -19.85 16.05 34.72
N ASP A 871 -20.45 14.91 35.11
CA ASP A 871 -20.06 13.58 34.62
C ASP A 871 -20.62 13.27 33.22
N ILE A 872 -21.89 13.62 32.96
CA ILE A 872 -22.48 13.56 31.62
C ILE A 872 -21.64 14.41 30.64
N LEU A 873 -21.22 15.60 31.07
CA LEU A 873 -20.29 16.43 30.30
C LEU A 873 -18.94 15.73 30.07
N GLY A 874 -18.38 15.07 31.09
CA GLY A 874 -17.15 14.29 30.99
C GLY A 874 -17.17 13.24 29.87
N PHE A 875 -18.30 12.55 29.71
CA PHE A 875 -18.57 11.66 28.59
C PHE A 875 -18.67 12.41 27.25
N ILE A 876 -19.37 13.54 27.19
CA ILE A 876 -19.54 14.30 25.94
C ILE A 876 -18.18 14.86 25.43
N ASP A 877 -17.35 15.40 26.33
CA ASP A 877 -16.01 15.89 26.01
C ASP A 877 -15.10 14.75 25.50
N GLN A 878 -15.17 13.57 26.12
CA GLN A 878 -14.44 12.37 25.67
C GLN A 878 -14.97 11.83 24.32
N MET A 879 -16.28 11.87 24.07
CA MET A 879 -16.83 11.54 22.75
C MET A 879 -16.36 12.54 21.68
N ALA A 880 -16.27 13.84 22.02
CA ALA A 880 -15.77 14.86 21.10
C ALA A 880 -14.30 14.60 20.72
N ASP A 881 -13.40 14.43 21.69
CA ASP A 881 -11.99 14.16 21.40
C ASP A 881 -11.80 12.85 20.62
N GLN A 882 -12.38 11.74 21.09
CA GLN A 882 -12.23 10.44 20.43
C GLN A 882 -12.80 10.46 19.01
N GLY A 883 -13.96 11.11 18.80
CA GLY A 883 -14.59 11.24 17.50
C GLY A 883 -13.80 12.11 16.52
N ILE A 884 -13.28 13.27 16.97
CA ILE A 884 -12.45 14.16 16.14
C ILE A 884 -11.09 13.53 15.85
N THR A 885 -10.45 12.90 16.85
CA THR A 885 -9.21 12.14 16.68
C THR A 885 -9.39 10.97 15.71
N TYR A 886 -10.52 10.26 15.76
CA TYR A 886 -10.88 9.24 14.77
C TYR A 886 -11.03 9.83 13.37
N MET A 887 -11.78 10.94 13.21
CA MET A 887 -11.91 11.61 11.90
C MET A 887 -10.56 12.07 11.35
N ARG A 888 -9.69 12.67 12.17
CA ARG A 888 -8.33 13.09 11.79
C ARG A 888 -7.48 11.88 11.34
N ASN A 889 -7.56 10.76 12.06
CA ASN A 889 -6.87 9.52 11.71
C ASN A 889 -7.39 8.90 10.39
N GLU A 890 -8.70 8.85 10.19
CA GLU A 890 -9.30 8.40 8.92
C GLU A 890 -8.94 9.34 7.76
N ILE A 891 -8.98 10.67 7.94
CA ILE A 891 -8.52 11.66 6.93
C ILE A 891 -7.07 11.36 6.50
N ILE A 892 -6.16 11.12 7.45
CA ILE A 892 -4.75 10.79 7.18
C ILE A 892 -4.62 9.44 6.47
N LYS A 893 -5.41 8.44 6.87
CA LYS A 893 -5.46 7.10 6.27
C LYS A 893 -6.01 7.14 4.84
N TYR A 894 -7.09 7.87 4.59
CA TYR A 894 -7.65 8.06 3.24
C TYR A 894 -6.74 8.92 2.35
N ARG A 895 -5.98 9.89 2.88
CA ARG A 895 -4.89 10.56 2.14
C ARG A 895 -3.84 9.54 1.66
N LYS A 896 -3.40 8.62 2.53
CA LYS A 896 -2.46 7.53 2.18
C LYS A 896 -3.06 6.56 1.16
N ILE A 897 -4.31 6.12 1.34
CA ILE A 897 -5.01 5.22 0.41
C ILE A 897 -5.18 5.86 -0.97
N THR A 898 -5.61 7.12 -1.04
CA THR A 898 -5.79 7.85 -2.31
C THR A 898 -4.46 8.00 -3.06
N LEU A 899 -3.35 8.27 -2.36
CA LEU A 899 -2.01 8.29 -2.95
C LEU A 899 -1.61 6.91 -3.52
N ILE A 900 -1.80 5.83 -2.76
CA ILE A 900 -1.51 4.45 -3.19
C ILE A 900 -2.36 4.07 -4.41
N CYS A 901 -3.66 4.36 -4.38
CA CYS A 901 -4.58 4.15 -5.51
C CYS A 901 -4.13 4.93 -6.76
N HIS A 902 -3.66 6.17 -6.60
CA HIS A 902 -3.14 6.95 -7.73
C HIS A 902 -1.84 6.37 -8.30
N ILE A 903 -0.90 5.94 -7.44
CA ILE A 903 0.34 5.27 -7.87
C ILE A 903 0.00 4.00 -8.66
N ILE A 904 -0.85 3.12 -8.11
CA ILE A 904 -1.31 1.89 -8.78
C ILE A 904 -1.99 2.21 -10.12
N THR A 905 -2.84 3.25 -10.17
CA THR A 905 -3.54 3.64 -11.40
C THR A 905 -2.58 4.19 -12.45
N SER A 906 -1.63 5.04 -12.07
CA SER A 906 -0.59 5.58 -12.97
C SER A 906 0.34 4.48 -13.50
N THR A 907 0.77 3.56 -12.64
CA THR A 907 1.53 2.37 -13.04
C THR A 907 0.70 1.46 -13.97
N THR A 908 -0.61 1.31 -13.73
CA THR A 908 -1.51 0.54 -14.60
C THR A 908 -1.71 1.21 -15.96
N ILE A 909 -1.82 2.54 -16.02
CA ILE A 909 -1.85 3.32 -17.28
C ILE A 909 -0.53 3.14 -18.04
N PHE A 910 0.61 3.25 -17.38
CA PHE A 910 1.92 3.02 -18.01
C PHE A 910 2.09 1.58 -18.53
N ILE A 911 1.69 0.58 -17.75
CA ILE A 911 1.73 -0.85 -18.13
C ILE A 911 0.79 -1.11 -19.32
N THR A 912 -0.45 -0.60 -19.30
CA THR A 912 -1.39 -0.76 -20.42
C THR A 912 -0.93 -0.02 -21.67
N PHE A 913 -0.41 1.21 -21.56
CA PHE A 913 0.27 1.89 -22.67
C PHE A 913 1.42 1.05 -23.25
N TYR A 914 2.26 0.46 -22.40
CA TYR A 914 3.37 -0.37 -22.85
C TYR A 914 2.90 -1.64 -23.57
N PHE A 915 1.96 -2.39 -23.00
CA PHE A 915 1.51 -3.68 -23.53
C PHE A 915 0.46 -3.59 -24.65
N LEU A 916 -0.39 -2.55 -24.69
CA LEU A 916 -1.47 -2.39 -25.68
C LEU A 916 -1.11 -1.44 -26.83
N ILE A 917 -0.12 -0.56 -26.66
CA ILE A 917 0.24 0.45 -27.68
C ILE A 917 1.69 0.27 -28.11
N THR A 918 2.66 0.38 -27.19
CA THR A 918 4.08 0.28 -27.54
C THR A 918 4.44 -1.11 -28.08
N LYS A 919 3.97 -2.19 -27.45
CA LYS A 919 4.28 -3.58 -27.88
C LYS A 919 3.64 -3.94 -29.24
N PRO A 920 2.34 -3.65 -29.52
CA PRO A 920 1.77 -3.91 -30.84
C PRO A 920 2.37 -3.04 -31.96
N ILE A 921 2.68 -1.77 -31.71
CA ILE A 921 3.41 -0.93 -32.69
C ILE A 921 4.80 -1.53 -32.97
N LYS A 922 5.56 -1.93 -31.94
CA LYS A 922 6.85 -2.62 -32.13
C LYS A 922 6.73 -3.97 -32.83
N LYS A 923 5.59 -4.66 -32.72
CA LYS A 923 5.29 -5.87 -33.51
C LYS A 923 5.05 -5.51 -34.98
N GLN A 924 4.14 -4.58 -35.26
CA GLN A 924 3.84 -4.11 -36.61
C GLN A 924 5.07 -3.56 -37.36
N LEU A 925 5.95 -2.82 -36.67
CA LEU A 925 7.22 -2.34 -37.24
C LEU A 925 8.12 -3.50 -37.72
N ARG A 926 8.15 -4.63 -37.00
CA ARG A 926 8.92 -5.84 -37.37
C ARG A 926 8.22 -6.68 -38.43
N VAL A 927 6.88 -6.74 -38.40
CA VAL A 927 6.05 -7.38 -39.43
C VAL A 927 6.26 -6.67 -40.79
N MET A 928 6.36 -5.34 -40.78
CA MET A 928 6.73 -4.53 -41.94
C MET A 928 8.18 -4.77 -42.37
N ASP A 929 9.14 -4.83 -41.42
CA ASP A 929 10.54 -5.16 -41.71
C ASP A 929 10.65 -6.54 -42.39
N SER A 930 10.04 -7.59 -41.81
CA SER A 930 9.91 -8.93 -42.40
C SER A 930 9.34 -8.90 -43.82
N LEU A 931 8.17 -8.26 -44.02
CA LEU A 931 7.56 -8.14 -45.35
C LEU A 931 8.44 -7.39 -46.36
N ILE A 932 9.25 -6.43 -45.92
CA ILE A 932 10.17 -5.68 -46.79
C ILE A 932 11.43 -6.49 -47.07
N ASN A 933 11.94 -7.27 -46.10
CA ASN A 933 13.02 -8.23 -46.33
C ASN A 933 12.61 -9.29 -47.37
N VAL A 934 11.37 -9.80 -47.31
CA VAL A 934 10.81 -10.71 -48.33
C VAL A 934 10.50 -9.98 -49.65
N THR A 935 10.03 -8.73 -49.62
CA THR A 935 9.83 -7.92 -50.85
C THR A 935 11.15 -7.74 -51.61
N PHE A 936 12.24 -7.51 -50.88
CA PHE A 936 13.58 -7.25 -51.44
C PHE A 936 14.44 -8.52 -51.61
N SER A 937 13.90 -9.74 -51.39
CA SER A 937 14.50 -10.98 -51.92
C SER A 937 13.97 -11.34 -53.32
N ILE A 938 12.86 -10.74 -53.75
CA ILE A 938 12.28 -10.98 -55.08
C ILE A 938 13.29 -10.56 -56.17
N PRO A 939 13.72 -11.47 -57.07
CA PRO A 939 14.69 -11.15 -58.10
C PRO A 939 14.23 -10.01 -59.00
N SER A 940 15.18 -9.20 -59.47
CA SER A 940 14.87 -7.97 -60.21
C SER A 940 14.11 -8.23 -61.51
N ALA A 941 14.34 -9.36 -62.19
CA ALA A 941 13.55 -9.77 -63.35
C ALA A 941 12.05 -9.95 -62.98
N VAL A 942 11.77 -10.55 -61.83
CA VAL A 942 10.41 -10.90 -61.37
C VAL A 942 9.66 -9.67 -60.86
N TYR A 943 10.28 -8.77 -60.08
CA TYR A 943 9.57 -7.54 -59.68
C TYR A 943 9.40 -6.56 -60.85
N ASN A 944 10.29 -6.56 -61.85
CA ASN A 944 10.13 -5.69 -63.03
C ASN A 944 8.92 -6.07 -63.89
N SER A 945 8.44 -7.33 -63.87
CA SER A 945 7.21 -7.72 -64.57
C SER A 945 5.92 -7.30 -63.85
N SER A 946 6.00 -6.80 -62.61
CA SER A 946 4.87 -6.19 -61.90
C SER A 946 5.07 -4.67 -61.74
N PRO A 947 4.38 -3.82 -62.53
CA PRO A 947 4.48 -2.37 -62.40
C PRO A 947 4.11 -1.84 -61.00
N LYS A 948 3.18 -2.51 -60.30
CA LYS A 948 2.80 -2.14 -58.93
C LYS A 948 3.89 -2.45 -57.91
N LEU A 949 4.46 -3.65 -57.96
CA LEU A 949 5.53 -4.04 -57.06
C LEU A 949 6.81 -3.24 -57.32
N LYS A 950 7.14 -2.98 -58.59
CA LYS A 950 8.22 -2.06 -58.98
C LYS A 950 8.01 -0.65 -58.43
N TYR A 951 6.80 -0.09 -58.56
CA TYR A 951 6.49 1.22 -57.99
C TYR A 951 6.67 1.24 -56.45
N PHE A 952 6.22 0.20 -55.77
CA PHE A 952 6.40 0.05 -54.32
C PHE A 952 7.89 -0.05 -53.92
N ILE A 953 8.71 -0.82 -54.65
CA ILE A 953 10.15 -0.95 -54.39
C ILE A 953 10.90 0.36 -54.68
N GLU A 954 10.57 1.06 -55.76
CA GLU A 954 11.24 2.31 -56.16
C GLU A 954 10.78 3.54 -55.36
N LYS A 955 9.54 3.55 -54.84
CA LYS A 955 8.92 4.73 -54.20
C LYS A 955 8.41 4.52 -52.78
N GLY A 956 8.27 3.30 -52.27
CA GLY A 956 7.72 3.01 -50.94
C GLY A 956 6.23 3.35 -50.79
N GLU A 957 5.49 3.36 -51.91
CA GLU A 957 4.11 3.80 -52.04
C GLU A 957 3.29 2.70 -52.74
N LEU A 958 2.08 2.43 -52.25
CA LEU A 958 1.30 1.23 -52.63
C LEU A 958 0.49 1.39 -53.92
N ASP A 959 0.05 2.61 -54.20
CA ASP A 959 -0.59 3.02 -55.45
C ASP A 959 -0.13 4.46 -55.77
N LYS A 960 -0.21 4.86 -57.04
CA LYS A 960 -0.40 6.27 -57.39
C LYS A 960 -1.88 6.59 -57.25
N ASN A 961 -2.21 7.59 -56.45
CA ASN A 961 -3.44 8.37 -56.64
C ASN A 961 -3.28 9.29 -57.86
#